data_AF-A0A9W8QGG0-F1
#
_entry.id   AF-A0A9W8QGG0-F1
#
_cell.length_a   1.000
_cell.length_b   1.000
_cell.length_c   1.000
_cell.angle_alpha   90.00
_cell.angle_beta   90.00
_cell.angle_gamma   90.00
#
_symmetry.space_group_name_H-M   'P 1'
#
loop_
_entity.id
_entity.type
_entity.pdbx_description
1 polymer ?
#
loop_
_entity_poly.entity_id
_entity_poly.type
_entity_poly.pdbx_seq_one_letter_code
_entity_poly.pdbx_strand_id
1 'polypeptide(L)'
;MSSLVSCLVAALIVAGRVASRSYTLSKTYDASNFLDEFDFQTTGTITSQPDDNWSWVTYQNKANAVSQGLASVQNGQVYLGVDYTNQLQGSGPGRPTLRVQSKNSFKHGLVITRFSHLPQPVCGGWPGFWTVGTGHWPTAGEIDLYEGWHLQPANKVAIHVGPSSSIGQCVLDQSAQAAQVLTGNCDNTFEDGVHQWANQGCQSEETRNGIWGSPQGGIQALEWTSDTIKIYTWPIGAAPSNIGSSNPDTSSWGTPSVQLTKPGCDTETAFSDQKLLFTLPFCGNPPGNDQFWSQLSADGKNGPTCKSITGAASCIDYVAKNPQAFKNFYFGLKDIRIFDQDTQGQLSLDGSSPSLTFNYATSRSSSDNWIGVWPDSDAQAPQSASVAWSYATQGSGSVRVTPPSSMKAGNYKAYLLSNDRTILASLSSFNYNPSSNGVAFSVKTHYNTNCAGSVNNNVDIKQGNGVCVNTNCGVGSLEIPSVGSCPNGQVRISYWQNANCGGDWYGYGYGSRGTCRGLWSDGWNFQSMWLSCAEPSSDCIQQGTCTAAPEPSVGVCRAAFHLKTRYHAGCTGDVHNDVTVSQGSGQCIDTNCAVGSLDIDNVGSCPDGQLRISYWEQSGCSGKWFGYGYGSRNTCRSLWSGGWNFKSLYVSCAKQSDDCVSQGTCSIDQVPNRSVC
;
A
#
# COMPACT_ATOMS: atom_id res chain seq x y z
N MET A 1 -42.35 37.50 10.16
CA MET A 1 -42.32 36.65 11.37
C MET A 1 -42.34 35.20 10.89
N SER A 2 -41.14 34.61 10.74
CA SER A 2 -40.71 33.35 11.41
C SER A 2 -41.41 32.11 10.83
N SER A 3 -40.77 31.18 10.12
CA SER A 3 -39.72 30.23 10.55
C SER A 3 -39.21 29.50 9.29
N LEU A 4 -37.93 29.51 8.91
CA LEU A 4 -36.84 28.61 9.34
C LEU A 4 -37.26 27.13 9.48
N VAL A 5 -36.95 26.32 8.46
CA VAL A 5 -36.61 24.89 8.60
C VAL A 5 -35.35 24.65 7.76
N SER A 6 -34.24 24.43 8.47
CA SER A 6 -32.92 24.12 7.92
C SER A 6 -32.90 22.75 7.24
N CYS A 7 -32.45 22.70 5.99
CA CYS A 7 -31.81 21.51 5.42
C CYS A 7 -30.36 21.47 5.88
N LEU A 8 -30.07 20.63 6.88
CA LEU A 8 -28.70 20.25 7.24
C LEU A 8 -28.18 19.25 6.20
N VAL A 9 -27.37 19.74 5.26
CA VAL A 9 -26.45 18.90 4.50
C VAL A 9 -25.34 18.50 5.46
N ALA A 10 -25.31 17.22 5.84
CA ALA A 10 -24.16 16.63 6.51
C ALA A 10 -22.99 16.56 5.50
N ALA A 11 -22.21 17.64 5.41
CA ALA A 11 -20.89 17.59 4.82
C ALA A 11 -20.02 16.70 5.72
N LEU A 12 -19.81 15.45 5.33
CA LEU A 12 -18.68 14.68 5.81
C LEU A 12 -17.41 15.42 5.37
N ILE A 13 -16.91 16.30 6.24
CA ILE A 13 -15.53 16.75 6.18
C ILE A 13 -14.70 15.51 6.52
N VAL A 14 -14.25 14.79 5.50
CA VAL A 14 -13.04 13.98 5.63
C VAL A 14 -11.94 14.98 5.89
N ALA A 15 -11.73 15.32 7.16
CA ALA A 15 -10.52 15.96 7.62
C ALA A 15 -9.44 14.90 7.48
N GLY A 16 -8.96 14.71 6.25
CA GLY A 16 -7.65 14.14 6.03
C GLY A 16 -6.71 14.98 6.87
N ARG A 17 -6.15 14.39 7.92
CA ARG A 17 -5.07 15.02 8.66
C ARG A 17 -3.94 15.17 7.65
N VAL A 18 -3.85 16.33 7.02
CA VAL A 18 -2.64 16.74 6.32
C VAL A 18 -1.60 16.77 7.43
N ALA A 19 -0.74 15.74 7.48
CA ALA A 19 0.38 15.73 8.38
C ALA A 19 1.13 17.05 8.14
N SER A 20 1.20 17.90 9.17
CA SER A 20 2.01 19.12 9.11
C SER A 20 3.44 18.66 8.82
N ARG A 21 3.91 18.94 7.60
CA ARG A 21 5.30 18.70 7.22
C ARG A 21 6.09 19.87 7.76
N SER A 22 7.01 19.58 8.67
CA SER A 22 7.99 20.56 9.09
C SER A 22 9.21 20.44 8.18
N TYR A 23 9.99 21.51 8.10
CA TYR A 23 11.22 21.58 7.33
C TYR A 23 12.32 22.08 8.26
N THR A 24 13.54 21.59 8.11
CA THR A 24 14.70 22.10 8.85
C THR A 24 15.75 22.60 7.88
N LEU A 25 16.26 23.82 8.13
CA LEU A 25 17.28 24.43 7.30
C LEU A 25 18.54 23.54 7.25
N SER A 26 18.90 23.09 6.06
CA SER A 26 20.04 22.21 5.80
C SER A 26 21.22 22.98 5.21
N LYS A 27 20.95 23.88 4.25
CA LYS A 27 21.98 24.68 3.59
C LYS A 27 21.48 26.08 3.22
N THR A 28 22.38 27.06 3.31
CA THR A 28 22.16 28.40 2.77
C THR A 28 23.26 28.73 1.77
N TYR A 29 22.90 29.15 0.57
CA TYR A 29 23.78 29.80 -0.39
C TYR A 29 23.51 31.30 -0.35
N ASP A 30 24.54 32.10 -0.07
CA ASP A 30 24.45 33.55 0.01
C ASP A 30 25.76 34.18 -0.48
N ALA A 31 25.90 35.50 -0.29
CA ALA A 31 27.08 36.25 -0.67
C ALA A 31 28.40 35.70 -0.13
N SER A 32 28.40 34.93 0.96
CA SER A 32 29.61 34.39 1.59
C SER A 32 30.18 33.17 0.90
N ASN A 33 29.34 32.38 0.19
CA ASN A 33 29.73 31.07 -0.34
C ASN A 33 29.26 30.79 -1.77
N PHE A 34 28.33 31.57 -2.34
CA PHE A 34 27.71 31.27 -3.63
C PHE A 34 28.73 31.04 -4.75
N LEU A 35 29.73 31.92 -4.88
CA LEU A 35 30.74 31.80 -5.93
C LEU A 35 31.61 30.56 -5.79
N ASP A 36 31.72 29.97 -4.60
CA ASP A 36 32.49 28.75 -4.34
C ASP A 36 31.64 27.48 -4.45
N GLU A 37 30.33 27.58 -4.25
CA GLU A 37 29.39 26.47 -4.21
C GLU A 37 28.70 26.17 -5.55
N PHE A 38 28.94 27.03 -6.55
CA PHE A 38 28.44 26.86 -7.90
C PHE A 38 29.59 26.75 -8.91
N ASP A 39 29.38 25.88 -9.91
CA ASP A 39 30.27 25.69 -11.05
C ASP A 39 29.88 26.63 -12.20
N PHE A 40 30.86 27.37 -12.69
CA PHE A 40 30.72 28.27 -13.84
C PHE A 40 31.12 27.52 -15.10
N GLN A 41 30.12 26.97 -15.79
CA GLN A 41 30.30 26.14 -16.97
C GLN A 41 30.63 27.01 -18.17
N THR A 42 31.52 26.51 -19.04
CA THR A 42 31.89 27.20 -20.29
C THR A 42 31.17 26.65 -21.52
N THR A 43 30.38 25.59 -21.34
CA THR A 43 29.53 24.96 -22.37
C THR A 43 28.25 24.43 -21.72
N GLY A 44 27.25 24.09 -22.52
CA GLY A 44 26.15 23.24 -22.08
C GLY A 44 26.55 21.77 -21.93
N THR A 45 25.55 20.88 -21.94
CA THR A 45 25.73 19.42 -21.98
C THR A 45 26.34 18.94 -23.29
N ILE A 46 26.11 19.66 -24.40
CA ILE A 46 26.69 19.40 -25.71
C ILE A 46 28.01 20.18 -25.83
N THR A 47 29.12 19.52 -25.51
CA THR A 47 30.45 20.16 -25.47
C THR A 47 31.01 20.54 -26.84
N SER A 48 30.42 20.06 -27.93
CA SER A 48 30.81 20.40 -29.31
C SER A 48 30.29 21.76 -29.78
N GLN A 49 29.43 22.41 -28.99
CA GLN A 49 28.87 23.73 -29.30
C GLN A 49 28.84 24.61 -28.04
N PRO A 50 28.73 25.94 -28.17
CA PRO A 50 28.76 26.84 -27.01
C PRO A 50 27.60 26.65 -26.03
N ASP A 51 26.41 26.35 -26.56
CA ASP A 51 25.16 26.26 -25.79
C ASP A 51 24.22 25.20 -26.37
N ASP A 52 23.45 24.51 -25.53
CA ASP A 52 22.60 23.38 -25.92
C ASP A 52 21.47 23.80 -26.88
N ASN A 53 21.03 25.05 -26.81
CA ASN A 53 19.91 25.60 -27.60
C ASN A 53 20.40 26.54 -28.71
N TRP A 54 21.67 26.42 -29.11
CA TRP A 54 22.30 27.22 -30.15
C TRP A 54 22.32 28.73 -29.86
N SER A 55 22.28 29.10 -28.58
CA SER A 55 22.37 30.50 -28.16
C SER A 55 23.69 31.15 -28.62
N TRP A 56 23.64 32.42 -28.99
CA TRP A 56 24.80 33.17 -29.48
C TRP A 56 25.58 33.80 -28.33
N VAL A 57 26.28 32.95 -27.57
CA VAL A 57 26.90 33.33 -26.29
C VAL A 57 28.26 32.70 -26.06
N THR A 58 29.09 33.36 -25.24
CA THR A 58 30.34 32.80 -24.71
C THR A 58 30.25 32.68 -23.19
N TYR A 59 30.00 31.48 -22.69
CA TYR A 59 29.95 31.24 -21.25
C TYR A 59 31.34 31.37 -20.61
N GLN A 60 31.45 32.19 -19.58
CA GLN A 60 32.70 32.45 -18.87
C GLN A 60 32.88 31.49 -17.69
N ASN A 61 34.10 30.98 -17.52
CA ASN A 61 34.50 30.35 -16.26
C ASN A 61 34.50 31.38 -15.12
N LYS A 62 34.56 30.91 -13.87
CA LYS A 62 34.48 31.76 -12.66
C LYS A 62 35.50 32.91 -12.67
N ALA A 63 36.76 32.62 -12.99
CA ALA A 63 37.83 33.62 -12.96
C ALA A 63 37.55 34.76 -13.95
N ASN A 64 37.18 34.42 -15.19
CA ASN A 64 36.83 35.39 -16.21
C ASN A 64 35.56 36.16 -15.83
N ALA A 65 34.51 35.47 -15.37
CA ALA A 65 33.26 36.07 -14.95
C ALA A 65 33.45 37.14 -13.87
N VAL A 66 34.30 36.87 -12.87
CA VAL A 66 34.63 37.84 -11.82
C VAL A 66 35.47 38.99 -12.38
N SER A 67 36.51 38.70 -13.17
CA SER A 67 37.39 39.73 -13.73
C SER A 67 36.68 40.70 -14.69
N GLN A 68 35.65 40.21 -15.40
CA GLN A 68 34.84 40.97 -16.35
C GLN A 68 33.60 41.60 -15.69
N GLY A 69 33.41 41.41 -14.37
CA GLY A 69 32.26 41.95 -13.64
C GLY A 69 30.92 41.29 -13.97
N LEU A 70 30.92 40.12 -14.61
CA LEU A 70 29.71 39.34 -14.89
C LEU A 70 29.17 38.66 -13.62
N ALA A 71 30.06 38.25 -12.72
CA ALA A 71 29.71 37.67 -11.43
C ALA A 71 30.42 38.41 -10.30
N SER A 72 29.69 38.85 -9.27
CA SER A 72 30.30 39.53 -8.13
C SER A 72 29.41 39.47 -6.89
N VAL A 73 29.97 39.85 -5.74
CA VAL A 73 29.21 40.14 -4.53
C VAL A 73 29.15 41.66 -4.36
N GLN A 74 27.95 42.22 -4.36
CA GLN A 74 27.69 43.65 -4.25
C GLN A 74 26.74 43.90 -3.08
N ASN A 75 27.14 44.72 -2.10
CA ASN A 75 26.31 45.07 -0.94
C ASN A 75 25.73 43.84 -0.20
N GLY A 76 26.52 42.77 -0.08
CA GLY A 76 26.09 41.52 0.56
C GLY A 76 25.11 40.68 -0.26
N GLN A 77 24.99 40.92 -1.57
CA GLN A 77 24.13 40.18 -2.49
C GLN A 77 24.95 39.63 -3.65
N VAL A 78 24.52 38.52 -4.23
CA VAL A 78 25.15 37.92 -5.41
C VAL A 78 24.60 38.60 -6.66
N TYR A 79 25.47 39.05 -7.55
CA TYR A 79 25.15 39.56 -8.87
C TYR A 79 25.61 38.55 -9.92
N LEU A 80 24.70 38.13 -10.81
CA LEU A 80 24.98 37.30 -11.99
C LEU A 80 24.39 37.98 -13.23
N GLY A 81 25.23 38.51 -14.10
CA GLY A 81 24.81 39.26 -15.27
C GLY A 81 25.58 38.90 -16.54
N VAL A 82 25.50 39.81 -17.51
CA VAL A 82 26.05 39.67 -18.86
C VAL A 82 26.95 40.84 -19.19
N ASP A 83 27.75 40.73 -20.25
CA ASP A 83 28.45 41.90 -20.78
C ASP A 83 27.43 42.86 -21.40
N TYR A 84 27.20 44.00 -20.74
CA TYR A 84 26.35 45.09 -21.23
C TYR A 84 27.16 46.32 -21.67
N THR A 85 28.48 46.17 -21.87
CA THR A 85 29.37 47.28 -22.24
C THR A 85 29.92 47.19 -23.67
N ASN A 86 30.41 46.02 -24.09
CA ASN A 86 31.15 45.92 -25.34
C ASN A 86 30.23 45.65 -26.53
N GLN A 87 30.43 46.41 -27.60
CA GLN A 87 29.91 46.06 -28.92
C GLN A 87 30.75 44.92 -29.50
N LEU A 88 30.06 43.98 -30.14
CA LEU A 88 30.67 42.81 -30.76
C LEU A 88 30.44 42.87 -32.27
N GLN A 89 31.20 42.08 -33.02
CA GLN A 89 30.85 41.80 -34.40
C GLN A 89 29.63 40.88 -34.42
N GLY A 90 28.74 41.03 -35.40
CA GLY A 90 27.56 40.16 -35.60
C GLY A 90 27.90 38.74 -36.05
N SER A 91 29.13 38.29 -35.79
CA SER A 91 29.69 36.98 -36.11
C SER A 91 30.70 36.59 -35.03
N GLY A 92 30.95 35.30 -34.86
CA GLY A 92 31.88 34.78 -33.86
C GLY A 92 31.21 34.21 -32.60
N PRO A 93 31.91 34.17 -31.46
CA PRO A 93 31.58 33.29 -30.33
C PRO A 93 30.42 33.79 -29.44
N GLY A 94 29.87 34.98 -29.70
CA GLY A 94 28.71 35.51 -28.99
C GLY A 94 29.01 36.37 -27.78
N ARG A 95 27.93 36.85 -27.14
CA ARG A 95 28.02 37.77 -26.01
C ARG A 95 28.50 37.05 -24.74
N PRO A 96 29.53 37.57 -24.03
CA PRO A 96 29.94 36.98 -22.76
C PRO A 96 28.80 36.95 -21.74
N THR A 97 28.56 35.78 -21.17
CA THR A 97 27.48 35.51 -20.21
C THR A 97 27.85 34.35 -19.28
N LEU A 98 26.89 33.90 -18.48
CA LEU A 98 27.08 32.88 -17.44
C LEU A 98 26.12 31.70 -17.59
N ARG A 99 26.64 30.51 -17.28
CA ARG A 99 25.90 29.28 -17.00
C ARG A 99 26.42 28.74 -15.67
N VAL A 100 25.63 28.86 -14.62
CA VAL A 100 26.06 28.67 -13.23
C VAL A 100 25.24 27.59 -12.57
N GLN A 101 25.84 26.44 -12.27
CA GLN A 101 25.15 25.27 -11.74
C GLN A 101 25.58 24.96 -10.30
N SER A 102 24.66 24.61 -9.41
CA SER A 102 25.03 24.20 -8.05
C SER A 102 25.89 22.93 -8.08
N LYS A 103 26.91 22.89 -7.22
CA LYS A 103 27.73 21.68 -7.04
C LYS A 103 26.92 20.53 -6.46
N ASN A 104 26.13 20.83 -5.43
CA ASN A 104 25.25 19.88 -4.78
C ASN A 104 23.94 19.73 -5.57
N SER A 105 23.45 18.50 -5.64
CA SER A 105 22.07 18.18 -6.01
C SER A 105 21.19 18.05 -4.75
N PHE A 106 19.88 18.05 -4.95
CA PHE A 106 18.88 17.77 -3.92
C PHE A 106 17.77 16.90 -4.48
N LYS A 107 17.14 16.12 -3.61
CA LYS A 107 15.89 15.41 -3.91
C LYS A 107 14.98 15.54 -2.70
N HIS A 108 13.70 15.82 -2.96
CA HIS A 108 12.73 16.25 -1.95
C HIS A 108 13.18 17.49 -1.18
N GLY A 109 12.39 17.85 -0.17
CA GLY A 109 12.65 18.97 0.70
C GLY A 109 11.98 20.25 0.20
N LEU A 110 12.55 21.37 0.61
CA LEU A 110 12.05 22.69 0.27
C LEU A 110 13.23 23.58 -0.13
N VAL A 111 13.14 24.24 -1.27
CA VAL A 111 14.12 25.21 -1.76
C VAL A 111 13.46 26.56 -1.80
N ILE A 112 13.97 27.53 -1.03
CA ILE A 112 13.48 28.93 -1.05
C ILE A 112 14.57 29.81 -1.65
N THR A 113 14.30 30.41 -2.80
CA THR A 113 15.18 31.38 -3.46
C THR A 113 14.63 32.79 -3.29
N ARG A 114 15.46 33.70 -2.79
CA ARG A 114 15.11 35.11 -2.61
C ARG A 114 15.96 35.98 -3.53
N PHE A 115 15.31 36.62 -4.47
CA PHE A 115 15.91 37.55 -5.41
C PHE A 115 15.84 38.99 -4.89
N SER A 116 16.86 39.77 -5.21
CA SER A 116 16.87 41.24 -5.09
C SER A 116 16.65 41.94 -6.42
N HIS A 117 16.89 41.25 -7.54
CA HIS A 117 16.63 41.72 -8.89
C HIS A 117 16.40 40.52 -9.82
N LEU A 118 15.48 40.64 -10.78
CA LEU A 118 15.24 39.64 -11.81
C LEU A 118 15.50 40.22 -13.20
N PRO A 119 16.04 39.45 -14.16
CA PRO A 119 16.39 39.95 -15.49
C PRO A 119 15.17 40.58 -16.18
N GLN A 120 15.29 41.84 -16.58
CA GLN A 120 14.23 42.53 -17.31
C GLN A 120 14.04 41.93 -18.72
N PRO A 121 12.79 41.82 -19.21
CA PRO A 121 12.53 41.32 -20.57
C PRO A 121 13.15 42.26 -21.60
N VAL A 122 13.91 41.68 -22.53
CA VAL A 122 14.66 42.39 -23.56
C VAL A 122 14.67 41.57 -24.84
N CYS A 123 14.55 42.24 -26.00
CA CYS A 123 14.63 41.56 -27.27
C CYS A 123 15.95 40.80 -27.43
N GLY A 124 15.83 39.49 -27.56
CA GLY A 124 16.94 38.56 -27.79
C GLY A 124 17.44 37.89 -26.51
N GLY A 125 17.01 38.35 -25.33
CA GLY A 125 17.32 37.70 -24.06
C GLY A 125 16.39 36.51 -23.79
N TRP A 126 16.93 35.50 -23.10
CA TRP A 126 16.22 34.32 -22.64
C TRP A 126 16.75 33.92 -21.24
N PRO A 127 16.29 34.57 -20.16
CA PRO A 127 16.81 34.29 -18.82
C PRO A 127 16.22 32.98 -18.29
N GLY A 128 17.05 32.21 -17.56
CA GLY A 128 16.67 30.95 -16.94
C GLY A 128 17.13 30.86 -15.49
N PHE A 129 16.20 30.54 -14.58
CA PHE A 129 16.49 29.89 -13.31
C PHE A 129 15.67 28.61 -13.22
N TRP A 130 16.36 27.48 -13.13
CA TRP A 130 15.75 26.17 -13.33
C TRP A 130 16.48 25.10 -12.54
N THR A 131 15.89 23.91 -12.50
CA THR A 131 16.51 22.73 -11.92
C THR A 131 16.66 21.65 -12.98
N VAL A 132 17.81 20.99 -13.00
CA VAL A 132 18.12 19.92 -13.96
C VAL A 132 18.55 18.65 -13.26
N GLY A 133 18.01 17.51 -13.68
CA GLY A 133 18.30 16.21 -13.08
C GLY A 133 19.72 15.73 -13.31
N THR A 134 20.29 15.06 -12.32
CA THR A 134 21.53 14.31 -12.48
C THR A 134 21.22 13.07 -13.30
N GLY A 135 21.63 13.08 -14.58
CA GLY A 135 21.35 11.98 -15.49
C GLY A 135 21.18 12.46 -16.93
N HIS A 136 20.55 11.63 -17.75
CA HIS A 136 20.25 11.99 -19.14
C HIS A 136 18.98 12.83 -19.18
N TRP A 137 19.06 14.01 -19.78
CA TRP A 137 17.87 14.79 -20.11
C TRP A 137 17.14 14.18 -21.33
N PRO A 138 15.80 14.14 -21.37
CA PRO A 138 14.84 14.64 -20.38
C PRO A 138 14.41 13.58 -19.35
N THR A 139 14.93 12.35 -19.39
CA THR A 139 14.49 11.27 -18.49
C THR A 139 14.86 11.49 -17.02
N ALA A 140 15.83 12.36 -16.75
CA ALA A 140 16.19 12.82 -15.40
C ALA A 140 15.28 13.96 -14.88
N GLY A 141 14.42 14.51 -15.73
CA GLY A 141 13.51 15.62 -15.41
C GLY A 141 14.19 16.99 -15.32
N GLU A 142 13.41 18.03 -15.61
CA GLU A 142 13.77 19.44 -15.57
C GLU A 142 12.57 20.29 -15.14
N ILE A 143 12.83 21.32 -14.34
CA ILE A 143 11.82 22.25 -13.81
C ILE A 143 12.33 23.69 -13.99
N ASP A 144 11.73 24.40 -14.94
CA ASP A 144 12.04 25.79 -15.22
C ASP A 144 11.22 26.70 -14.32
N LEU A 145 11.86 27.22 -13.28
CA LEU A 145 11.20 28.04 -12.26
C LEU A 145 10.99 29.49 -12.73
N TYR A 146 11.96 30.02 -13.46
CA TYR A 146 11.90 31.34 -14.08
C TYR A 146 12.42 31.24 -15.51
N GLU A 147 11.52 31.34 -16.48
CA GLU A 147 11.87 31.25 -17.89
C GLU A 147 10.89 32.05 -18.77
N GLY A 148 11.44 32.55 -19.87
CA GLY A 148 10.74 33.25 -20.92
C GLY A 148 11.74 33.89 -21.86
N TRP A 149 11.28 34.55 -22.91
CA TRP A 149 12.17 35.20 -23.87
C TRP A 149 11.58 36.48 -24.45
N HIS A 150 12.43 37.27 -25.10
CA HIS A 150 12.09 38.56 -25.69
C HIS A 150 11.39 39.47 -24.66
N LEU A 151 10.18 39.92 -24.97
CA LEU A 151 9.38 40.85 -24.18
C LEU A 151 8.13 40.16 -23.65
N GLN A 152 8.16 38.83 -23.46
CA GLN A 152 7.07 38.11 -22.83
C GLN A 152 6.67 38.82 -21.52
N PRO A 153 5.37 38.95 -21.22
CA PRO A 153 4.91 39.81 -20.13
C PRO A 153 4.91 39.14 -18.77
N ALA A 154 5.06 37.81 -18.72
CA ALA A 154 4.97 37.02 -17.50
C ALA A 154 5.94 35.85 -17.56
N ASN A 155 6.27 35.33 -16.37
CA ASN A 155 7.08 34.14 -16.21
C ASN A 155 6.31 32.91 -16.71
N LYS A 156 7.01 32.01 -17.41
CA LYS A 156 6.49 30.72 -17.84
C LYS A 156 7.25 29.64 -17.10
N VAL A 157 6.59 29.05 -16.11
CA VAL A 157 7.11 27.86 -15.45
C VAL A 157 6.90 26.69 -16.41
N ALA A 158 7.99 26.03 -16.79
CA ALA A 158 7.98 24.87 -17.68
C ALA A 158 8.51 23.63 -16.96
N ILE A 159 8.04 22.46 -17.39
CA ILE A 159 8.48 21.18 -16.84
C ILE A 159 8.62 20.20 -18.00
N HIS A 160 9.79 19.55 -18.02
CA HIS A 160 10.17 18.58 -19.05
C HIS A 160 10.52 17.25 -18.39
N VAL A 161 9.89 16.17 -18.84
CA VAL A 161 10.15 14.80 -18.35
C VAL A 161 10.33 13.82 -19.51
N GLY A 162 10.82 12.63 -19.19
CA GLY A 162 10.97 11.53 -20.15
C GLY A 162 9.64 11.07 -20.77
N PRO A 163 9.70 10.22 -21.81
CA PRO A 163 8.51 9.71 -22.46
C PRO A 163 7.63 8.92 -21.49
N SER A 164 6.32 9.02 -21.66
CA SER A 164 5.33 8.38 -20.77
C SER A 164 5.47 6.85 -20.67
N SER A 165 6.06 6.22 -21.69
CA SER A 165 6.44 4.79 -21.67
C SER A 165 7.52 4.45 -20.63
N SER A 166 8.29 5.43 -20.18
CA SER A 166 9.39 5.27 -19.21
C SER A 166 9.04 5.74 -17.81
N ILE A 167 8.32 6.84 -17.66
CA ILE A 167 8.04 7.48 -16.36
C ILE A 167 6.57 7.42 -15.94
N GLY A 168 5.68 6.97 -16.84
CA GLY A 168 4.23 7.06 -16.67
C GLY A 168 3.68 8.41 -17.15
N GLN A 169 2.41 8.67 -16.87
CA GLN A 169 1.80 9.97 -17.19
C GLN A 169 2.37 11.05 -16.26
N CYS A 170 2.65 12.23 -16.81
CA CYS A 170 2.93 13.43 -16.05
C CYS A 170 2.23 14.63 -16.71
N VAL A 171 1.18 15.15 -16.08
CA VAL A 171 0.36 16.25 -16.60
C VAL A 171 0.06 17.29 -15.53
N LEU A 172 -0.12 18.54 -15.96
CA LEU A 172 -0.58 19.65 -15.12
C LEU A 172 -2.11 19.62 -14.94
N ASP A 173 -2.56 19.92 -13.73
CA ASP A 173 -3.98 20.10 -13.40
C ASP A 173 -4.27 21.57 -13.08
N GLN A 174 -5.05 22.23 -13.94
CA GLN A 174 -5.43 23.63 -13.76
C GLN A 174 -6.19 23.88 -12.44
N SER A 175 -6.91 22.89 -11.91
CA SER A 175 -7.68 23.04 -10.67
C SER A 175 -6.82 23.04 -9.40
N ALA A 176 -5.59 22.53 -9.49
CA ALA A 176 -4.66 22.40 -8.38
C ALA A 176 -3.68 23.59 -8.24
N GLN A 177 -3.70 24.55 -9.18
CA GLN A 177 -2.69 25.59 -9.26
C GLN A 177 -3.25 26.96 -9.67
N ALA A 178 -2.54 28.04 -9.33
CA ALA A 178 -2.97 29.41 -9.58
C ALA A 178 -2.55 29.94 -10.96
N ALA A 179 -1.41 29.52 -11.49
CA ALA A 179 -0.94 29.91 -12.82
C ALA A 179 -1.83 29.29 -13.92
N GLN A 180 -1.89 29.95 -15.06
CA GLN A 180 -2.70 29.48 -16.19
C GLN A 180 -1.91 28.43 -16.98
N VAL A 181 -2.45 27.22 -17.12
CA VAL A 181 -1.89 26.18 -17.99
C VAL A 181 -1.96 26.64 -19.44
N LEU A 182 -0.81 26.66 -20.10
CA LEU A 182 -0.68 26.86 -21.55
C LEU A 182 -0.62 25.51 -22.27
N THR A 183 0.21 24.59 -21.77
CA THR A 183 0.36 23.23 -22.28
C THR A 183 0.36 22.23 -21.12
N GLY A 184 -0.36 21.12 -21.27
CA GLY A 184 -0.69 20.24 -20.15
C GLY A 184 0.22 19.04 -19.96
N ASN A 185 0.88 18.55 -21.01
CA ASN A 185 1.62 17.28 -20.97
C ASN A 185 3.13 17.53 -20.81
N CYS A 186 3.72 17.01 -19.74
CA CYS A 186 5.12 17.30 -19.43
C CYS A 186 6.10 16.39 -20.19
N ASP A 187 5.60 15.33 -20.83
CA ASP A 187 6.39 14.45 -21.71
C ASP A 187 7.01 15.26 -22.84
N ASN A 188 8.33 15.32 -22.85
CA ASN A 188 9.07 16.15 -23.79
C ASN A 188 8.95 15.69 -25.25
N THR A 189 8.47 14.46 -25.48
CA THR A 189 8.22 13.89 -26.81
C THR A 189 6.78 14.07 -27.28
N PHE A 190 5.88 14.56 -26.41
CA PHE A 190 4.47 14.74 -26.76
C PHE A 190 4.27 15.95 -27.67
N GLU A 191 3.46 15.76 -28.71
CA GLU A 191 2.94 16.81 -29.57
C GLU A 191 1.52 16.46 -30.03
N ASP A 192 0.67 17.47 -30.17
CA ASP A 192 -0.67 17.32 -30.76
C ASP A 192 -0.85 18.11 -32.06
N GLY A 193 0.18 18.86 -32.47
CA GLY A 193 0.19 19.70 -33.67
C GLY A 193 -0.73 20.92 -33.61
N VAL A 194 -1.34 21.20 -32.45
CA VAL A 194 -2.35 22.26 -32.28
C VAL A 194 -2.04 23.14 -31.07
N HIS A 195 -1.90 22.54 -29.89
CA HIS A 195 -1.71 23.23 -28.62
C HIS A 195 -0.29 23.04 -28.05
N GLN A 196 0.35 21.90 -28.34
CA GLN A 196 1.67 21.58 -27.81
C GLN A 196 2.56 20.95 -28.90
N TRP A 197 3.81 21.39 -28.95
CA TRP A 197 4.83 20.92 -29.88
C TRP A 197 5.87 20.04 -29.19
N ALA A 198 6.55 19.19 -29.96
CA ALA A 198 7.63 18.38 -29.44
C ALA A 198 8.74 19.26 -28.81
N ASN A 199 9.28 18.80 -27.68
CA ASN A 199 10.25 19.49 -26.82
C ASN A 199 9.71 20.73 -26.05
N GLN A 200 8.40 20.99 -26.09
CA GLN A 200 7.83 22.14 -25.37
C GLN A 200 7.59 21.85 -23.87
N GLY A 201 7.39 20.58 -23.50
CA GLY A 201 6.95 20.21 -22.16
C GLY A 201 5.59 20.81 -21.79
N CYS A 202 5.26 20.75 -20.49
CA CYS A 202 4.07 21.39 -19.95
C CYS A 202 4.44 22.76 -19.37
N GLN A 203 3.59 23.76 -19.61
CA GLN A 203 3.89 25.16 -19.27
C GLN A 203 2.72 25.82 -18.55
N SER A 204 3.02 26.64 -17.55
CA SER A 204 2.06 27.53 -16.88
C SER A 204 2.55 28.97 -16.84
N GLU A 205 1.67 29.93 -17.12
CA GLU A 205 1.98 31.37 -17.15
C GLU A 205 1.53 32.06 -15.86
N GLU A 206 2.46 32.71 -15.17
CA GLU A 206 2.23 33.43 -13.90
C GLU A 206 1.66 34.83 -14.14
N THR A 207 0.41 34.92 -14.58
CA THR A 207 -0.24 36.19 -14.94
C THR A 207 -0.68 37.05 -13.74
N ARG A 208 -0.62 36.52 -12.51
CA ARG A 208 -1.02 37.22 -11.27
C ARG A 208 0.05 36.99 -10.21
N ASN A 209 0.42 38.07 -9.49
CA ASN A 209 1.45 38.01 -8.44
C ASN A 209 2.77 37.34 -8.91
N GLY A 210 3.09 37.42 -10.20
CA GLY A 210 4.36 36.95 -10.75
C GLY A 210 5.51 37.89 -10.39
N ILE A 211 6.74 37.41 -10.62
CA ILE A 211 7.98 38.14 -10.32
C ILE A 211 8.77 38.53 -11.57
N TRP A 212 8.23 38.24 -12.76
CA TRP A 212 8.88 38.44 -14.06
C TRP A 212 9.41 39.86 -14.25
N GLY A 213 10.72 39.98 -14.50
CA GLY A 213 11.40 41.26 -14.73
C GLY A 213 11.43 42.23 -13.55
N SER A 214 11.09 41.77 -12.34
CA SER A 214 10.94 42.64 -11.17
C SER A 214 12.29 43.24 -10.74
N PRO A 215 12.44 44.59 -10.76
CA PRO A 215 13.66 45.23 -10.29
C PRO A 215 13.79 45.22 -8.76
N GLN A 216 12.72 44.87 -8.04
CA GLN A 216 12.74 44.65 -6.58
C GLN A 216 13.04 43.17 -6.22
N GLY A 217 13.14 42.30 -7.23
CA GLY A 217 13.25 40.86 -7.05
C GLY A 217 11.92 40.22 -6.67
N GLY A 218 12.00 39.08 -5.98
CA GLY A 218 10.86 38.22 -5.67
C GLY A 218 11.30 37.01 -4.86
N ILE A 219 10.34 36.17 -4.48
CA ILE A 219 10.60 34.94 -3.75
C ILE A 219 9.97 33.78 -4.51
N GLN A 220 10.74 32.74 -4.75
CA GLN A 220 10.24 31.45 -5.22
C GLN A 220 10.52 30.36 -4.21
N ALA A 221 9.58 29.43 -4.04
CA ALA A 221 9.80 28.22 -3.27
C ALA A 221 9.39 26.99 -4.06
N LEU A 222 10.26 25.99 -4.13
CA LEU A 222 9.98 24.66 -4.67
C LEU A 222 9.87 23.69 -3.48
N GLU A 223 8.66 23.21 -3.20
CA GLU A 223 8.40 22.13 -2.25
C GLU A 223 8.32 20.81 -3.02
N TRP A 224 9.18 19.85 -2.70
CA TRP A 224 9.21 18.55 -3.33
C TRP A 224 9.07 17.43 -2.31
N THR A 225 8.10 16.57 -2.54
CA THR A 225 7.75 15.42 -1.72
C THR A 225 7.66 14.16 -2.60
N SER A 226 7.43 13.00 -1.99
CA SER A 226 7.16 11.74 -2.71
C SER A 226 5.90 11.77 -3.58
N ASP A 227 4.98 12.70 -3.34
CA ASP A 227 3.65 12.72 -3.96
C ASP A 227 3.39 13.97 -4.81
N THR A 228 4.12 15.06 -4.52
CA THR A 228 3.87 16.38 -5.10
C THR A 228 5.16 17.15 -5.30
N ILE A 229 5.18 17.96 -6.36
CA ILE A 229 6.07 19.10 -6.52
C ILE A 229 5.17 20.34 -6.59
N LYS A 230 5.45 21.32 -5.75
CA LYS A 230 4.73 22.60 -5.72
C LYS A 230 5.70 23.75 -5.86
N ILE A 231 5.37 24.68 -6.73
CA ILE A 231 6.12 25.90 -6.96
C ILE A 231 5.27 27.06 -6.47
N TYR A 232 5.82 27.84 -5.56
CA TYR A 232 5.21 29.05 -5.04
C TYR A 232 6.01 30.27 -5.50
N THR A 233 5.31 31.32 -5.86
CA THR A 233 5.91 32.58 -6.32
C THR A 233 5.24 33.75 -5.61
N TRP A 234 6.04 34.65 -5.06
CA TRP A 234 5.55 35.85 -4.39
C TRP A 234 6.38 37.09 -4.77
N PRO A 235 5.74 38.21 -5.10
CA PRO A 235 6.42 39.49 -5.11
C PRO A 235 6.85 39.85 -3.68
N ILE A 236 7.83 40.75 -3.57
CA ILE A 236 8.30 41.24 -2.27
C ILE A 236 7.13 41.82 -1.47
N GLY A 237 6.96 41.34 -0.23
CA GLY A 237 5.90 41.76 0.68
C GLY A 237 4.63 40.89 0.65
N ALA A 238 4.49 39.96 -0.30
CA ALA A 238 3.33 39.07 -0.39
C ALA A 238 3.56 37.65 0.14
N ALA A 239 4.81 37.29 0.43
CA ALA A 239 5.14 35.96 0.96
C ALA A 239 4.60 35.77 2.40
N PRO A 240 4.26 34.53 2.81
CA PRO A 240 3.83 34.21 4.17
C PRO A 240 4.84 34.65 5.24
N SER A 241 4.36 35.03 6.42
CA SER A 241 5.22 35.57 7.49
C SER A 241 6.30 34.60 7.97
N ASN A 242 6.06 33.30 7.86
CA ASN A 242 7.00 32.26 8.25
C ASN A 242 8.04 31.92 7.16
N ILE A 243 8.02 32.58 5.98
CA ILE A 243 8.95 32.29 4.89
C ILE A 243 10.42 32.46 5.32
N GLY A 244 10.70 33.36 6.25
CA GLY A 244 12.04 33.62 6.79
C GLY A 244 12.48 32.67 7.91
N SER A 245 11.60 31.78 8.39
CA SER A 245 11.90 30.83 9.48
C SER A 245 13.01 29.86 9.10
N SER A 246 13.75 29.36 10.09
CA SER A 246 14.60 28.17 9.94
C SER A 246 13.79 26.87 9.85
N ASN A 247 12.54 26.91 10.33
CA ASN A 247 11.58 25.82 10.27
C ASN A 247 10.24 26.31 9.67
N PRO A 248 10.16 26.51 8.34
CA PRO A 248 8.94 26.97 7.69
C PRO A 248 7.83 25.90 7.72
N ASP A 249 6.58 26.35 7.82
CA ASP A 249 5.37 25.52 7.70
C ASP A 249 4.61 25.91 6.44
N THR A 250 4.63 25.01 5.46
CA THR A 250 4.07 25.24 4.13
C THR A 250 2.56 25.04 4.08
N SER A 251 1.95 24.44 5.11
CA SER A 251 0.49 24.20 5.15
C SER A 251 -0.34 25.49 5.13
N SER A 252 0.27 26.60 5.52
CA SER A 252 -0.33 27.94 5.55
C SER A 252 -0.10 28.77 4.28
N TRP A 253 0.66 28.26 3.31
CA TRP A 253 1.11 29.05 2.15
C TRP A 253 0.05 29.19 1.05
N GLY A 254 -1.06 28.45 1.15
CA GLY A 254 -2.17 28.51 0.20
C GLY A 254 -1.91 27.71 -1.09
N THR A 255 -2.63 28.09 -2.14
CA THR A 255 -2.53 27.45 -3.47
C THR A 255 -1.19 27.77 -4.12
N PRO A 256 -0.42 26.77 -4.57
CA PRO A 256 0.83 27.01 -5.29
C PRO A 256 0.59 27.66 -6.66
N SER A 257 1.63 28.32 -7.18
CA SER A 257 1.65 28.84 -8.54
C SER A 257 1.53 27.69 -9.55
N VAL A 258 2.34 26.65 -9.38
CA VAL A 258 2.33 25.43 -10.21
C VAL A 258 2.38 24.18 -9.33
N GLN A 259 1.64 23.13 -9.68
CA GLN A 259 1.61 21.88 -8.91
C GLN A 259 1.56 20.62 -9.80
N LEU A 260 2.45 19.68 -9.50
CA LEU A 260 2.38 18.28 -9.94
C LEU A 260 1.93 17.40 -8.77
N THR A 261 1.12 16.39 -9.03
CA THR A 261 0.57 15.52 -7.97
C THR A 261 0.26 14.11 -8.49
N LYS A 262 0.53 13.09 -7.65
CA LYS A 262 0.07 11.72 -7.88
C LYS A 262 -1.46 11.61 -7.86
N PRO A 263 -2.09 10.81 -8.74
CA PRO A 263 -1.48 9.93 -9.74
C PRO A 263 -1.21 10.61 -11.09
N GLY A 264 -1.49 11.92 -11.25
CA GLY A 264 -1.35 12.65 -12.51
C GLY A 264 0.10 12.85 -12.96
N CYS A 265 1.05 12.83 -12.02
CA CYS A 265 2.49 12.73 -12.26
C CYS A 265 3.15 12.00 -11.08
N ASP A 266 3.86 10.89 -11.35
CA ASP A 266 4.72 10.26 -10.35
C ASP A 266 6.07 10.96 -10.30
N THR A 267 6.23 11.85 -9.32
CA THR A 267 7.45 12.66 -9.16
C THR A 267 8.68 11.84 -8.79
N GLU A 268 8.52 10.59 -8.33
CA GLU A 268 9.66 9.72 -8.02
C GLU A 268 10.29 9.09 -9.24
N THR A 269 9.49 8.82 -10.28
CA THR A 269 9.95 8.27 -11.56
C THR A 269 10.32 9.36 -12.54
N ALA A 270 9.62 10.51 -12.48
CA ALA A 270 9.80 11.61 -13.42
C ALA A 270 11.08 12.44 -13.18
N PHE A 271 11.60 12.49 -11.94
CA PHE A 271 12.73 13.35 -11.58
C PHE A 271 13.79 12.59 -10.75
N SER A 272 15.06 12.68 -11.18
CA SER A 272 16.22 12.31 -10.36
C SER A 272 16.69 13.49 -9.51
N ASP A 273 17.73 13.32 -8.68
CA ASP A 273 18.29 14.44 -7.90
C ASP A 273 18.56 15.66 -8.79
N GLN A 274 18.08 16.84 -8.39
CA GLN A 274 18.13 18.04 -9.21
C GLN A 274 19.25 18.97 -8.77
N LYS A 275 19.86 19.68 -9.71
CA LYS A 275 20.81 20.77 -9.46
C LYS A 275 20.20 22.10 -9.89
N LEU A 276 20.45 23.16 -9.13
CA LEU A 276 20.02 24.52 -9.45
C LEU A 276 20.90 25.08 -10.58
N LEU A 277 20.30 25.78 -11.53
CA LEU A 277 21.00 26.33 -12.69
C LEU A 277 20.49 27.73 -13.02
N PHE A 278 21.44 28.65 -13.24
CA PHE A 278 21.19 30.01 -13.71
C PHE A 278 21.84 30.20 -15.08
N THR A 279 21.06 30.71 -16.03
CA THR A 279 21.50 30.96 -17.40
C THR A 279 20.97 32.31 -17.89
N LEU A 280 21.79 33.04 -18.66
CA LEU A 280 21.40 34.28 -19.33
C LEU A 280 21.77 34.24 -20.83
N PRO A 281 21.23 33.27 -21.61
CA PRO A 281 21.50 33.16 -23.03
C PRO A 281 20.87 34.27 -23.87
N PHE A 282 21.39 34.39 -25.08
CA PHE A 282 20.88 35.28 -26.11
C PHE A 282 20.61 34.53 -27.41
N CYS A 283 19.54 34.91 -28.11
CA CYS A 283 19.13 34.30 -29.37
C CYS A 283 18.90 32.79 -29.23
N GLY A 284 19.49 31.95 -30.09
CA GLY A 284 19.25 30.52 -30.10
C GLY A 284 17.90 30.14 -30.67
N ASN A 285 17.42 28.95 -30.34
CA ASN A 285 16.11 28.46 -30.75
C ASN A 285 15.23 28.28 -29.50
N PRO A 286 14.08 28.98 -29.35
CA PRO A 286 13.42 29.83 -30.36
C PRO A 286 13.89 31.29 -30.59
N PRO A 287 14.47 32.06 -29.63
CA PRO A 287 14.48 33.53 -29.73
C PRO A 287 15.24 34.12 -30.93
N GLY A 288 16.25 33.41 -31.43
CA GLY A 288 17.06 33.81 -32.58
C GLY A 288 16.48 33.44 -33.94
N ASN A 289 15.47 32.57 -33.97
CA ASN A 289 14.82 32.14 -35.21
C ASN A 289 14.03 33.30 -35.85
N ASP A 290 14.06 33.43 -37.18
CA ASP A 290 13.37 34.51 -37.90
C ASP A 290 11.87 34.55 -37.60
N GLN A 291 11.23 33.40 -37.40
CA GLN A 291 9.82 33.36 -37.00
C GLN A 291 9.58 34.12 -35.69
N PHE A 292 10.41 33.90 -34.67
CA PHE A 292 10.26 34.55 -33.36
C PHE A 292 10.80 35.98 -33.34
N TRP A 293 11.83 36.28 -34.13
CA TRP A 293 12.42 37.62 -34.19
C TRP A 293 11.60 38.61 -35.04
N SER A 294 11.16 38.16 -36.21
CA SER A 294 10.64 39.03 -37.28
C SER A 294 9.13 38.93 -37.48
N GLN A 295 8.51 37.79 -37.15
CA GLN A 295 7.14 37.47 -37.56
C GLN A 295 6.16 37.40 -36.39
N LEU A 296 6.57 36.78 -35.28
CA LEU A 296 5.77 36.69 -34.06
C LEU A 296 6.00 37.92 -33.17
N SER A 297 4.96 38.28 -32.42
CA SER A 297 4.97 39.36 -31.46
C SER A 297 6.02 39.10 -30.37
N ALA A 298 6.79 40.14 -30.00
CA ALA A 298 7.85 40.01 -29.01
C ALA A 298 7.31 39.66 -27.61
N ASP A 299 6.04 39.98 -27.34
CA ASP A 299 5.33 39.63 -26.10
C ASP A 299 4.63 38.26 -26.18
N GLY A 300 4.69 37.59 -27.33
CA GLY A 300 3.98 36.33 -27.60
C GLY A 300 2.45 36.46 -27.64
N LYS A 301 1.93 37.69 -27.66
CA LYS A 301 0.50 38.00 -27.72
C LYS A 301 0.25 38.81 -28.99
N ASN A 302 -0.02 40.11 -28.88
CA ASN A 302 -0.45 40.95 -30.00
C ASN A 302 0.46 42.18 -30.22
N GLY A 303 1.62 42.24 -29.55
CA GLY A 303 2.56 43.34 -29.65
C GLY A 303 3.40 43.36 -30.94
N PRO A 304 4.23 44.39 -31.13
CA PRO A 304 5.18 44.45 -32.25
C PRO A 304 6.26 43.36 -32.13
N THR A 305 6.86 43.00 -33.26
CA THR A 305 7.97 42.01 -33.32
C THR A 305 9.27 42.64 -32.85
N CYS A 306 10.24 41.84 -32.40
CA CYS A 306 11.54 42.37 -31.98
C CYS A 306 12.27 43.09 -33.11
N LYS A 307 12.14 42.63 -34.35
CA LYS A 307 12.62 43.35 -35.53
C LYS A 307 12.01 44.74 -35.65
N SER A 308 10.70 44.89 -35.46
CA SER A 308 10.02 46.19 -35.55
C SER A 308 10.42 47.12 -34.40
N ILE A 309 10.63 46.58 -33.20
CA ILE A 309 10.98 47.36 -32.00
C ILE A 309 12.41 47.88 -32.09
N THR A 310 13.33 47.01 -32.52
CA THR A 310 14.77 47.28 -32.47
C THR A 310 15.32 47.87 -33.78
N GLY A 311 14.63 47.64 -34.91
CA GLY A 311 15.12 47.95 -36.25
C GLY A 311 16.24 47.03 -36.75
N ALA A 312 16.67 46.05 -35.96
CA ALA A 312 17.79 45.17 -36.31
C ALA A 312 17.35 44.00 -37.20
N ALA A 313 18.19 43.66 -38.17
CA ALA A 313 17.88 42.64 -39.17
C ALA A 313 17.75 41.23 -38.58
N SER A 314 18.47 40.93 -37.50
CA SER A 314 18.45 39.65 -36.80
C SER A 314 18.71 39.83 -35.31
N CYS A 315 18.40 38.80 -34.52
CA CYS A 315 18.69 38.78 -33.09
C CYS A 315 20.18 39.00 -32.80
N ILE A 316 21.06 38.30 -33.53
CA ILE A 316 22.52 38.39 -33.36
C ILE A 316 23.00 39.82 -33.64
N ASP A 317 22.48 40.47 -34.68
CA ASP A 317 22.85 41.85 -35.02
C ASP A 317 22.50 42.83 -33.89
N TYR A 318 21.29 42.68 -33.32
CA TYR A 318 20.86 43.49 -32.19
C TYR A 318 21.72 43.25 -30.95
N VAL A 319 21.88 41.98 -30.56
CA VAL A 319 22.64 41.58 -29.38
C VAL A 319 24.10 42.00 -29.49
N ALA A 320 24.72 41.92 -30.67
CA ALA A 320 26.10 42.32 -30.88
C ALA A 320 26.30 43.85 -30.72
N LYS A 321 25.41 44.66 -31.31
CA LYS A 321 25.62 46.12 -31.43
C LYS A 321 25.01 46.96 -30.31
N ASN A 322 24.12 46.40 -29.48
CA ASN A 322 23.36 47.16 -28.48
C ASN A 322 23.60 46.69 -27.04
N PRO A 323 24.86 46.66 -26.56
CA PRO A 323 25.19 46.09 -25.26
C PRO A 323 24.44 46.74 -24.08
N GLN A 324 24.21 48.07 -24.14
CA GLN A 324 23.52 48.81 -23.07
C GLN A 324 22.05 48.38 -22.87
N ALA A 325 21.41 47.75 -23.87
CA ALA A 325 20.06 47.22 -23.72
C ALA A 325 19.99 46.12 -22.65
N PHE A 326 21.11 45.46 -22.35
CA PHE A 326 21.19 44.32 -21.45
C PHE A 326 21.65 44.70 -20.03
N LYS A 327 21.74 46.00 -19.71
CA LYS A 327 22.21 46.47 -18.39
C LYS A 327 21.37 45.95 -17.23
N ASN A 328 20.06 45.79 -17.43
CA ASN A 328 19.14 45.24 -16.41
C ASN A 328 18.82 43.76 -16.65
N PHE A 329 19.60 43.07 -17.48
CA PHE A 329 19.45 41.64 -17.77
C PHE A 329 20.37 40.82 -16.85
N TYR A 330 20.03 40.77 -15.55
CA TYR A 330 20.83 40.09 -14.54
C TYR A 330 19.96 39.56 -13.38
N PHE A 331 20.44 38.50 -12.74
CA PHE A 331 19.93 38.00 -11.48
C PHE A 331 20.67 38.67 -10.31
N GLY A 332 19.91 39.24 -9.39
CA GLY A 332 20.38 39.63 -8.06
C GLY A 332 19.82 38.64 -7.04
N LEU A 333 20.68 37.99 -6.25
CA LEU A 333 20.27 37.03 -5.22
C LEU A 333 20.62 37.53 -3.82
N LYS A 334 19.66 37.40 -2.91
CA LYS A 334 19.89 37.55 -1.47
C LYS A 334 20.41 36.23 -0.91
N ASP A 335 19.66 35.15 -1.12
CA ASP A 335 20.04 33.79 -0.73
C ASP A 335 19.18 32.73 -1.40
N ILE A 336 19.67 31.49 -1.33
CA ILE A 336 18.94 30.26 -1.60
C ILE A 336 19.05 29.39 -0.36
N ARG A 337 17.92 28.99 0.23
CA ARG A 337 17.87 28.13 1.40
C ARG A 337 17.27 26.77 1.05
N ILE A 338 18.03 25.73 1.32
CA ILE A 338 17.63 24.33 1.15
C ILE A 338 17.26 23.79 2.53
N PHE A 339 16.07 23.22 2.62
CA PHE A 339 15.54 22.60 3.82
C PHE A 339 15.29 21.13 3.54
N ASP A 340 15.75 20.29 4.45
CA ASP A 340 15.35 18.90 4.46
C ASP A 340 13.93 18.84 5.04
N GLN A 341 13.09 17.98 4.48
CA GLN A 341 11.80 17.71 5.10
C GLN A 341 12.07 17.10 6.48
N ASP A 342 11.65 17.81 7.52
CA ASP A 342 11.64 17.32 8.90
C ASP A 342 10.49 16.31 9.01
N THR A 343 10.78 15.10 8.56
CA THR A 343 10.21 13.94 9.18
C THR A 343 11.14 13.63 10.35
N GLN A 344 10.86 14.13 11.56
CA GLN A 344 11.24 13.37 12.74
C GLN A 344 10.77 11.95 12.44
N GLY A 345 11.71 11.03 12.17
CA GLY A 345 11.34 9.77 11.56
C GLY A 345 10.23 9.17 12.40
N GLN A 346 9.14 8.81 11.73
CA GLN A 346 8.01 8.26 12.44
C GLN A 346 8.24 6.77 12.54
N LEU A 347 8.06 6.23 13.73
CA LEU A 347 8.04 4.80 13.96
C LEU A 347 6.92 4.50 14.95
N SER A 348 5.91 3.80 14.47
CA SER A 348 4.75 3.40 15.27
C SER A 348 4.43 1.93 15.04
N LEU A 349 4.01 1.25 16.09
CA LEU A 349 3.48 -0.11 15.98
C LEU A 349 2.03 -0.06 15.44
N ASP A 350 1.73 -0.85 14.41
CA ASP A 350 0.37 -1.04 13.94
C ASP A 350 -0.41 -1.96 14.89
N GLY A 351 -1.25 -1.36 15.72
CA GLY A 351 -2.10 -2.08 16.68
C GLY A 351 -3.26 -2.87 16.06
N SER A 352 -3.50 -2.76 14.75
CA SER A 352 -4.55 -3.50 14.05
C SER A 352 -4.05 -4.82 13.44
N SER A 353 -2.72 -5.05 13.45
CA SER A 353 -2.06 -6.21 12.84
C SER A 353 -1.54 -7.19 13.91
N PRO A 354 -1.74 -8.51 13.73
CA PRO A 354 -1.32 -9.50 14.72
C PRO A 354 0.18 -9.86 14.72
N SER A 355 1.05 -8.94 14.33
CA SER A 355 2.51 -9.11 14.37
C SER A 355 3.21 -7.78 14.65
N LEU A 356 4.52 -7.82 14.96
CA LEU A 356 5.36 -6.62 15.09
C LEU A 356 5.50 -5.90 13.73
N THR A 357 4.41 -5.27 13.32
CA THR A 357 4.28 -4.52 12.08
C THR A 357 4.49 -3.06 12.43
N PHE A 358 5.54 -2.46 11.89
CA PHE A 358 5.89 -1.07 12.14
C PHE A 358 5.56 -0.24 10.92
N ASN A 359 4.73 0.78 11.13
CA ASN A 359 4.58 1.86 10.18
C ASN A 359 5.73 2.83 10.42
N TYR A 360 6.44 3.18 9.35
CA TYR A 360 7.62 4.02 9.43
C TYR A 360 7.67 5.05 8.31
N ALA A 361 8.36 6.15 8.58
CA ALA A 361 8.71 7.17 7.59
C ALA A 361 10.05 7.81 7.95
N THR A 362 10.88 8.09 6.95
CA THR A 362 12.18 8.75 7.08
C THR A 362 12.54 9.52 5.81
N SER A 363 13.11 10.70 5.96
CA SER A 363 13.67 11.51 4.87
C SER A 363 15.06 11.02 4.43
N ARG A 364 15.70 10.14 5.20
CA ARG A 364 16.99 9.51 4.85
C ARG A 364 16.76 8.08 4.35
N SER A 365 15.96 7.90 3.31
CA SER A 365 15.70 6.57 2.75
C SER A 365 16.98 5.94 2.17
N SER A 366 17.20 4.67 2.47
CA SER A 366 18.31 3.88 1.94
C SER A 366 17.89 2.41 1.90
N SER A 367 18.38 1.66 0.91
CA SER A 367 18.21 0.20 0.83
C SER A 367 18.75 -0.52 2.07
N ASP A 368 19.65 0.13 2.81
CA ASP A 368 20.33 -0.46 3.96
C ASP A 368 19.70 -0.01 5.30
N ASN A 369 18.61 0.76 5.26
CA ASN A 369 17.87 1.12 6.47
C ASN A 369 17.16 -0.10 7.03
N TRP A 370 17.03 -0.16 8.36
CA TRP A 370 16.43 -1.29 9.04
C TRP A 370 15.76 -0.87 10.34
N ILE A 371 14.74 -1.64 10.74
CA ILE A 371 14.07 -1.48 12.03
C ILE A 371 14.60 -2.58 12.94
N GLY A 372 15.12 -2.18 14.10
CA GLY A 372 15.54 -3.09 15.16
C GLY A 372 14.67 -2.97 16.40
N VAL A 373 14.52 -4.06 17.13
CA VAL A 373 13.76 -4.16 18.39
C VAL A 373 14.70 -4.56 19.52
N TRP A 374 14.57 -3.92 20.68
CA TRP A 374 15.35 -4.18 21.90
C TRP A 374 14.44 -4.26 23.12
N PRO A 375 14.79 -5.03 24.17
CA PRO A 375 14.14 -4.91 25.47
C PRO A 375 14.22 -3.46 25.94
N ASP A 376 13.13 -2.96 26.53
CA ASP A 376 13.09 -1.57 27.03
C ASP A 376 14.21 -1.31 28.06
N SER A 377 14.54 -2.34 28.84
CA SER A 377 15.62 -2.34 29.85
C SER A 377 17.06 -2.34 29.28
N ASP A 378 17.26 -2.51 27.97
CA ASP A 378 18.60 -2.50 27.39
C ASP A 378 19.13 -1.06 27.27
N ALA A 379 20.00 -0.67 28.21
CA ALA A 379 20.61 0.66 28.26
C ALA A 379 21.65 0.90 27.15
N GLN A 380 22.12 -0.14 26.45
CA GLN A 380 23.14 -0.05 25.39
C GLN A 380 22.52 0.02 23.99
N ALA A 381 21.19 -0.09 23.85
CA ALA A 381 20.52 0.06 22.57
C ALA A 381 20.65 1.50 22.02
N PRO A 382 20.81 1.71 20.69
CA PRO A 382 20.86 0.71 19.62
C PRO A 382 22.28 0.20 19.30
N GLN A 383 23.27 0.42 20.17
CA GLN A 383 24.65 -0.03 19.93
C GLN A 383 24.83 -1.54 20.19
N SER A 384 24.01 -2.12 21.08
CA SER A 384 23.91 -3.57 21.28
C SER A 384 23.22 -4.29 20.11
N ALA A 385 23.25 -5.62 20.08
CA ALA A 385 22.52 -6.42 19.09
C ALA A 385 21.01 -6.38 19.34
N SER A 386 20.20 -6.15 18.29
CA SER A 386 18.74 -6.21 18.36
C SER A 386 18.24 -7.64 18.56
N VAL A 387 17.13 -7.82 19.29
CA VAL A 387 16.48 -9.14 19.45
C VAL A 387 15.70 -9.58 18.22
N ALA A 388 15.21 -8.63 17.43
CA ALA A 388 14.53 -8.86 16.17
C ALA A 388 14.76 -7.65 15.25
N TRP A 389 14.82 -7.87 13.95
CA TRP A 389 14.98 -6.78 12.99
C TRP A 389 14.43 -7.15 11.60
N SER A 390 14.23 -6.15 10.76
CA SER A 390 13.90 -6.31 9.35
C SER A 390 14.31 -5.07 8.56
N TYR A 391 14.60 -5.22 7.27
CA TYR A 391 14.95 -4.09 6.40
C TYR A 391 13.74 -3.18 6.14
N ALA A 392 14.00 -1.88 6.07
CA ALA A 392 13.03 -0.81 5.89
C ALA A 392 13.52 0.12 4.77
N THR A 393 13.54 -0.41 3.55
CA THR A 393 14.29 0.15 2.41
C THR A 393 13.68 1.40 1.77
N GLN A 394 12.39 1.63 1.98
CA GLN A 394 11.64 2.75 1.39
C GLN A 394 11.66 3.98 2.29
N GLY A 395 11.36 5.18 1.76
CA GLY A 395 11.21 6.41 2.56
C GLY A 395 10.00 6.40 3.50
N SER A 396 8.99 5.57 3.23
CA SER A 396 7.89 5.29 4.15
C SER A 396 7.23 3.97 3.81
N GLY A 397 6.60 3.31 4.79
CA GLY A 397 5.87 2.08 4.55
C GLY A 397 5.51 1.33 5.82
N SER A 398 5.13 0.06 5.64
CA SER A 398 4.85 -0.86 6.74
C SER A 398 5.76 -2.07 6.63
N VAL A 399 6.53 -2.36 7.68
CA VAL A 399 7.49 -3.48 7.72
C VAL A 399 7.14 -4.40 8.86
N ARG A 400 7.02 -5.68 8.53
CA ARG A 400 6.88 -6.75 9.52
C ARG A 400 8.25 -7.18 10.00
N VAL A 401 8.48 -7.04 11.31
CA VAL A 401 9.62 -7.64 12.02
C VAL A 401 9.18 -8.98 12.57
N THR A 402 9.86 -10.06 12.20
CA THR A 402 9.50 -11.40 12.70
C THR A 402 10.18 -11.63 14.06
N PRO A 403 9.41 -11.73 15.17
CA PRO A 403 10.01 -12.01 16.47
C PRO A 403 10.55 -13.45 16.51
N PRO A 404 11.76 -13.69 17.07
CA PRO A 404 12.26 -15.04 17.27
C PRO A 404 11.49 -15.77 18.39
N SER A 405 11.52 -17.10 18.37
CA SER A 405 10.84 -17.94 19.38
C SER A 405 11.33 -17.72 20.83
N SER A 406 12.50 -17.14 21.00
CA SER A 406 13.09 -16.78 22.30
C SER A 406 12.59 -15.44 22.87
N MET A 407 11.89 -14.62 22.08
CA MET A 407 11.39 -13.31 22.50
C MET A 407 10.21 -13.45 23.47
N LYS A 408 10.38 -13.00 24.71
CA LYS A 408 9.36 -13.12 25.77
C LYS A 408 8.37 -11.95 25.73
N ALA A 409 7.17 -12.15 26.29
CA ALA A 409 6.23 -11.05 26.55
C ALA A 409 6.89 -9.98 27.45
N GLY A 410 6.67 -8.70 27.16
CA GLY A 410 7.27 -7.60 27.94
C GLY A 410 7.30 -6.27 27.18
N ASN A 411 7.94 -5.27 27.78
CA ASN A 411 8.13 -3.96 27.15
C ASN A 411 9.41 -3.97 26.31
N TYR A 412 9.28 -3.44 25.11
CA TYR A 412 10.36 -3.30 24.13
C TYR A 412 10.36 -1.89 23.57
N LYS A 413 11.46 -1.51 22.95
CA LYS A 413 11.61 -0.28 22.18
C LYS A 413 12.12 -0.62 20.79
N ALA A 414 11.87 0.27 19.84
CA ALA A 414 12.32 0.07 18.47
C ALA A 414 12.97 1.33 17.91
N TYR A 415 13.91 1.14 17.00
CA TYR A 415 14.56 2.22 16.26
C TYR A 415 14.54 1.90 14.78
N LEU A 416 14.25 2.91 13.96
CA LEU A 416 14.62 2.91 12.55
C LEU A 416 16.03 3.46 12.46
N LEU A 417 16.92 2.70 11.82
CA LEU A 417 18.35 2.97 11.80
C LEU A 417 18.85 2.98 10.35
N SER A 418 19.85 3.82 10.09
CA SER A 418 20.70 3.68 8.90
C SER A 418 21.73 2.56 9.09
N ASN A 419 22.44 2.21 8.02
CA ASN A 419 23.49 1.17 8.03
C ASN A 419 24.57 1.42 9.10
N ASP A 420 24.94 2.69 9.32
CA ASP A 420 25.91 3.12 10.35
C ASP A 420 25.31 3.24 11.77
N ARG A 421 24.07 2.76 11.99
CA ARG A 421 23.31 2.83 13.25
C ARG A 421 22.94 4.24 13.71
N THR A 422 22.96 5.24 12.82
CA THR A 422 22.35 6.53 13.14
C THR A 422 20.83 6.36 13.33
N ILE A 423 20.29 6.93 14.41
CA ILE A 423 18.85 6.88 14.69
C ILE A 423 18.11 7.79 13.72
N LEU A 424 17.21 7.21 12.92
CA LEU A 424 16.34 7.91 11.98
C LEU A 424 14.94 8.15 12.57
N ALA A 425 14.43 7.17 13.34
CA ALA A 425 13.16 7.23 14.06
C ALA A 425 13.25 6.39 15.34
N SER A 426 12.41 6.67 16.34
CA SER A 426 12.34 5.87 17.56
C SER A 426 10.91 5.66 18.04
N LEU A 427 10.62 4.45 18.51
CA LEU A 427 9.45 4.12 19.32
C LEU A 427 9.95 3.81 20.72
N SER A 428 9.71 4.74 21.65
CA SER A 428 10.32 4.77 22.97
C SER A 428 9.98 3.55 23.84
N SER A 429 8.75 3.06 23.78
CA SER A 429 8.35 1.80 24.41
C SER A 429 7.05 1.29 23.79
N PHE A 430 6.90 -0.02 23.69
CA PHE A 430 5.67 -0.71 23.34
C PHE A 430 5.61 -2.06 24.06
N ASN A 431 4.40 -2.51 24.38
CA ASN A 431 4.21 -3.81 25.00
C ASN A 431 4.13 -4.88 23.90
N TYR A 432 5.13 -5.76 23.86
CA TYR A 432 5.04 -6.98 23.08
C TYR A 432 4.34 -8.04 23.91
N ASN A 433 3.15 -8.42 23.49
CA ASN A 433 2.44 -9.53 24.08
C ASN A 433 2.09 -10.56 22.99
N PRO A 434 2.84 -11.66 22.86
CA PRO A 434 2.53 -12.72 21.91
C PRO A 434 1.17 -13.40 22.17
N SER A 435 0.49 -13.07 23.28
CA SER A 435 -0.88 -13.52 23.59
C SER A 435 -2.01 -12.59 23.10
N SER A 436 -1.74 -11.35 22.67
CA SER A 436 -2.80 -10.37 22.39
C SER A 436 -3.54 -10.57 21.08
N ASN A 437 -3.08 -11.45 20.20
CA ASN A 437 -3.77 -11.74 18.93
C ASN A 437 -4.85 -12.80 19.04
N GLY A 438 -5.20 -13.19 20.26
CA GLY A 438 -6.37 -14.01 20.51
C GLY A 438 -6.31 -15.38 19.83
N VAL A 439 -5.16 -15.83 19.30
CA VAL A 439 -4.96 -17.16 18.70
C VAL A 439 -3.72 -17.78 19.35
N ALA A 440 -3.94 -18.73 20.26
CA ALA A 440 -2.92 -19.56 20.88
C ALA A 440 -2.25 -20.48 19.86
N PHE A 441 -3.03 -21.11 18.98
CA PHE A 441 -2.56 -21.89 17.84
C PHE A 441 -3.70 -22.09 16.84
N SER A 442 -3.37 -22.40 15.59
CA SER A 442 -4.34 -22.84 14.59
C SER A 442 -4.17 -24.33 14.34
N VAL A 443 -5.23 -24.99 13.89
CA VAL A 443 -5.16 -26.36 13.37
C VAL A 443 -5.91 -26.46 12.05
N LYS A 444 -5.40 -27.30 11.16
CA LYS A 444 -6.11 -27.72 9.96
C LYS A 444 -6.36 -29.21 10.00
N THR A 445 -7.60 -29.62 9.78
CA THR A 445 -7.99 -31.03 9.71
C THR A 445 -8.06 -31.50 8.28
N HIS A 446 -7.62 -32.73 8.03
CA HIS A 446 -7.61 -33.33 6.70
C HIS A 446 -8.33 -34.68 6.72
N TYR A 447 -8.99 -35.04 5.61
CA TYR A 447 -9.64 -36.35 5.45
C TYR A 447 -8.63 -37.50 5.45
N ASN A 448 -7.47 -37.30 4.82
CA ASN A 448 -6.40 -38.30 4.75
C ASN A 448 -5.62 -38.38 6.06
N THR A 449 -4.85 -39.45 6.26
CA THR A 449 -4.06 -39.69 7.49
C THR A 449 -2.67 -39.02 7.48
N ASN A 450 -2.30 -38.33 6.41
CA ASN A 450 -0.96 -37.74 6.19
C ASN A 450 -0.96 -36.24 5.84
N CYS A 451 -2.06 -35.53 6.11
CA CYS A 451 -2.31 -34.13 5.77
C CYS A 451 -2.14 -33.76 4.29
N ALA A 452 -2.19 -34.74 3.38
CA ALA A 452 -2.26 -34.46 1.94
C ALA A 452 -3.72 -34.19 1.53
N GLY A 453 -3.90 -33.39 0.48
CA GLY A 453 -5.22 -33.09 -0.09
C GLY A 453 -5.90 -31.86 0.51
N SER A 454 -7.22 -31.75 0.29
CA SER A 454 -8.01 -30.57 0.65
C SER A 454 -8.24 -30.47 2.17
N VAL A 455 -8.10 -29.26 2.70
CA VAL A 455 -8.39 -28.93 4.10
C VAL A 455 -9.90 -29.03 4.34
N ASN A 456 -10.29 -29.80 5.36
CA ASN A 456 -11.69 -29.98 5.75
C ASN A 456 -12.17 -28.83 6.64
N ASN A 457 -11.38 -28.47 7.67
CA ASN A 457 -11.65 -27.33 8.55
C ASN A 457 -10.35 -26.61 8.90
N ASN A 458 -10.45 -25.31 9.15
CA ASN A 458 -9.38 -24.48 9.71
C ASN A 458 -9.91 -23.78 10.96
N VAL A 459 -9.31 -24.07 12.11
CA VAL A 459 -9.79 -23.59 13.41
C VAL A 459 -8.68 -22.82 14.11
N ASP A 460 -8.96 -21.57 14.46
CA ASP A 460 -8.11 -20.76 15.31
C ASP A 460 -8.52 -20.93 16.78
N ILE A 461 -7.59 -21.41 17.61
CA ILE A 461 -7.82 -21.67 19.03
C ILE A 461 -7.30 -20.47 19.81
N LYS A 462 -8.17 -19.81 20.57
CA LYS A 462 -7.81 -18.67 21.41
C LYS A 462 -7.12 -19.11 22.71
N GLN A 463 -6.39 -18.20 23.37
CA GLN A 463 -5.87 -18.49 24.70
C GLN A 463 -7.01 -18.55 25.73
N GLY A 464 -7.08 -19.64 26.50
CA GLY A 464 -8.12 -19.89 27.49
C GLY A 464 -8.65 -21.32 27.47
N ASN A 465 -9.96 -21.48 27.63
CA ASN A 465 -10.63 -22.78 27.62
C ASN A 465 -10.48 -23.42 26.24
N GLY A 466 -10.12 -24.70 26.21
CA GLY A 466 -9.97 -25.45 24.96
C GLY A 466 -11.23 -25.41 24.08
N VAL A 467 -11.07 -25.83 22.83
CA VAL A 467 -12.14 -25.84 21.83
C VAL A 467 -12.45 -27.28 21.50
N CYS A 468 -13.74 -27.62 21.55
CA CYS A 468 -14.21 -28.87 20.97
C CYS A 468 -14.34 -28.73 19.45
N VAL A 469 -13.74 -29.67 18.73
CA VAL A 469 -13.83 -29.77 17.27
C VAL A 469 -14.50 -31.08 16.91
N ASN A 470 -15.67 -30.99 16.27
CA ASN A 470 -16.37 -32.15 15.75
C ASN A 470 -15.68 -32.64 14.48
N THR A 471 -15.29 -33.91 14.46
CA THR A 471 -14.68 -34.53 13.29
C THR A 471 -15.73 -35.05 12.32
N ASN A 472 -16.97 -35.29 12.79
CA ASN A 472 -18.06 -35.87 12.01
C ASN A 472 -17.61 -37.09 11.19
N CYS A 473 -16.67 -37.87 11.74
CA CYS A 473 -16.10 -39.05 11.10
C CYS A 473 -15.34 -38.80 9.78
N GLY A 474 -14.95 -37.56 9.50
CA GLY A 474 -14.30 -37.14 8.26
C GLY A 474 -12.89 -36.58 8.44
N VAL A 475 -12.16 -36.98 9.49
CA VAL A 475 -10.81 -36.44 9.78
C VAL A 475 -9.84 -37.56 10.14
N GLY A 476 -8.85 -37.78 9.27
CA GLY A 476 -7.77 -38.75 9.49
C GLY A 476 -6.46 -38.14 10.01
N SER A 477 -6.24 -36.83 9.83
CA SER A 477 -5.02 -36.15 10.31
C SER A 477 -5.22 -34.69 10.69
N LEU A 478 -4.25 -34.18 11.45
CA LEU A 478 -4.21 -32.82 11.99
C LEU A 478 -2.86 -32.17 11.66
N GLU A 479 -2.91 -31.07 10.92
CA GLU A 479 -1.78 -30.16 10.72
C GLU A 479 -1.83 -29.07 11.78
N ILE A 480 -0.69 -28.81 12.43
CA ILE A 480 -0.54 -27.75 13.43
C ILE A 480 0.45 -26.73 12.86
N PRO A 481 -0.02 -25.67 12.19
CA PRO A 481 0.84 -24.60 11.69
C PRO A 481 1.72 -23.96 12.78
N SER A 482 2.81 -23.32 12.36
CA SER A 482 3.79 -22.68 13.27
C SER A 482 3.29 -21.38 13.94
N VAL A 483 2.08 -20.92 13.63
CA VAL A 483 1.52 -19.63 14.10
C VAL A 483 1.01 -19.70 15.56
N GLY A 484 1.13 -18.59 16.30
CA GLY A 484 0.66 -18.42 17.69
C GLY A 484 1.64 -18.87 18.79
N SER A 485 1.23 -18.77 20.07
CA SER A 485 1.99 -19.29 21.23
C SER A 485 1.07 -19.98 22.26
N CYS A 486 1.49 -21.14 22.79
CA CYS A 486 0.85 -21.84 23.91
C CYS A 486 1.70 -21.51 25.14
N PRO A 487 1.29 -20.58 26.02
CA PRO A 487 2.13 -20.08 27.10
C PRO A 487 2.55 -21.16 28.11
N ASN A 488 1.70 -22.18 28.27
CA ASN A 488 1.83 -23.24 29.27
C ASN A 488 1.85 -24.62 28.59
N GLY A 489 2.76 -24.88 27.64
CA GLY A 489 3.01 -26.24 27.13
C GLY A 489 2.69 -26.53 25.67
N GLN A 490 2.33 -27.79 25.37
CA GLN A 490 2.14 -28.32 24.01
C GLN A 490 0.66 -28.30 23.59
N VAL A 491 0.38 -28.54 22.30
CA VAL A 491 -1.00 -28.70 21.82
C VAL A 491 -1.50 -30.06 22.27
N ARG A 492 -2.44 -30.07 23.23
CA ARG A 492 -3.10 -31.27 23.74
C ARG A 492 -4.36 -31.56 22.93
N ILE A 493 -4.48 -32.82 22.50
CA ILE A 493 -5.57 -33.32 21.66
C ILE A 493 -6.25 -34.45 22.43
N SER A 494 -7.45 -34.22 22.93
CA SER A 494 -8.22 -35.20 23.70
C SER A 494 -9.34 -35.78 22.85
N TYR A 495 -9.50 -37.11 22.83
CA TYR A 495 -10.45 -37.80 21.96
C TYR A 495 -11.73 -38.17 22.72
N TRP A 496 -12.88 -37.91 22.11
CA TRP A 496 -14.19 -38.09 22.73
C TRP A 496 -15.14 -38.87 21.81
N GLN A 497 -15.88 -39.81 22.41
CA GLN A 497 -16.79 -40.72 21.71
C GLN A 497 -17.76 -39.99 20.79
N ASN A 498 -18.53 -39.04 21.33
CA ASN A 498 -19.59 -38.37 20.59
C ASN A 498 -19.19 -36.97 20.14
N ALA A 499 -19.98 -36.37 19.25
CA ALA A 499 -19.88 -34.95 18.92
C ALA A 499 -19.98 -34.06 20.18
N ASN A 500 -19.48 -32.83 20.07
CA ASN A 500 -19.44 -31.81 21.11
C ASN A 500 -18.70 -32.24 22.39
N CYS A 501 -17.73 -33.15 22.24
CA CYS A 501 -16.87 -33.65 23.31
C CYS A 501 -17.68 -34.28 24.46
N GLY A 502 -18.73 -35.02 24.09
CA GLY A 502 -19.57 -35.79 25.00
C GLY A 502 -19.31 -37.30 24.92
N GLY A 503 -19.91 -38.05 25.84
CA GLY A 503 -19.73 -39.50 25.94
C GLY A 503 -18.41 -39.89 26.61
N ASP A 504 -17.95 -41.11 26.31
CA ASP A 504 -16.71 -41.63 26.87
C ASP A 504 -15.48 -40.85 26.37
N TRP A 505 -14.56 -40.61 27.29
CA TRP A 505 -13.28 -39.98 27.02
C TRP A 505 -12.17 -41.03 26.87
N TYR A 506 -11.50 -41.06 25.72
CA TYR A 506 -10.52 -42.11 25.36
C TYR A 506 -9.06 -41.71 25.61
N GLY A 507 -8.81 -40.58 26.26
CA GLY A 507 -7.46 -40.10 26.52
C GLY A 507 -7.07 -38.89 25.67
N TYR A 508 -5.80 -38.49 25.78
CA TYR A 508 -5.21 -37.42 24.99
C TYR A 508 -3.84 -37.79 24.44
N GLY A 509 -3.44 -37.08 23.38
CA GLY A 509 -2.07 -37.04 22.87
C GLY A 509 -1.58 -35.60 22.71
N TYR A 510 -0.32 -35.46 22.33
CA TYR A 510 0.33 -34.17 22.15
C TYR A 510 0.87 -34.00 20.74
N GLY A 511 0.81 -32.77 20.24
CA GLY A 511 1.34 -32.37 18.94
C GLY A 511 2.30 -31.19 19.03
N SER A 512 3.38 -31.27 18.26
CA SER A 512 4.32 -30.17 18.06
C SER A 512 3.84 -29.25 16.93
N ARG A 513 4.17 -27.97 17.03
CA ARG A 513 3.89 -26.99 15.97
C ARG A 513 4.79 -27.21 14.76
N GLY A 514 4.32 -26.78 13.60
CA GLY A 514 4.99 -27.01 12.31
C GLY A 514 4.97 -28.48 11.88
N THR A 515 4.11 -29.31 12.48
CA THR A 515 4.02 -30.75 12.17
C THR A 515 2.65 -31.14 11.65
N CYS A 516 2.63 -32.22 10.88
CA CYS A 516 1.43 -32.96 10.52
C CYS A 516 1.44 -34.30 11.28
N ARG A 517 0.29 -34.74 11.76
CA ARG A 517 0.15 -36.06 12.39
C ARG A 517 -1.15 -36.76 12.01
N GLY A 518 -1.08 -38.07 11.82
CA GLY A 518 -2.27 -38.94 11.82
C GLY A 518 -2.95 -38.92 13.18
N LEU A 519 -4.28 -38.98 13.19
CA LEU A 519 -5.07 -39.07 14.42
C LEU A 519 -5.14 -40.52 14.92
N TRP A 520 -5.42 -40.68 16.22
CA TRP A 520 -5.61 -42.02 16.82
C TRP A 520 -6.68 -42.80 16.06
N SER A 521 -6.48 -44.12 15.86
CA SER A 521 -7.37 -44.99 15.10
C SER A 521 -7.67 -44.53 13.65
N ASP A 522 -6.78 -43.74 13.04
CA ASP A 522 -7.00 -43.09 11.74
C ASP A 522 -8.26 -42.21 11.68
N GLY A 523 -8.76 -41.76 12.84
CA GLY A 523 -10.00 -40.98 12.96
C GLY A 523 -11.28 -41.80 13.16
N TRP A 524 -11.22 -43.13 13.26
CA TRP A 524 -12.40 -43.99 13.25
C TRP A 524 -13.04 -44.25 14.62
N ASN A 525 -12.35 -44.00 15.73
CA ASN A 525 -12.83 -44.37 17.07
C ASN A 525 -13.40 -43.19 17.88
N PHE A 526 -13.61 -42.02 17.28
CA PHE A 526 -14.12 -40.83 17.99
C PHE A 526 -14.82 -39.86 17.05
N GLN A 527 -15.81 -39.11 17.53
CA GLN A 527 -16.55 -38.10 16.73
C GLN A 527 -16.16 -36.65 17.01
N SER A 528 -15.39 -36.41 18.08
CA SER A 528 -14.87 -35.07 18.36
C SER A 528 -13.55 -35.10 19.13
N MET A 529 -12.84 -33.99 19.06
CA MET A 529 -11.59 -33.78 19.79
C MET A 529 -11.61 -32.45 20.54
N TRP A 530 -11.11 -32.45 21.77
CA TRP A 530 -10.91 -31.24 22.55
C TRP A 530 -9.46 -30.78 22.43
N LEU A 531 -9.27 -29.57 21.90
CA LEU A 531 -7.97 -28.98 21.61
C LEU A 531 -7.67 -27.87 22.62
N SER A 532 -6.52 -27.96 23.29
CA SER A 532 -6.12 -26.99 24.30
C SER A 532 -4.60 -26.85 24.37
N CYS A 533 -4.12 -25.75 24.95
CA CYS A 533 -2.75 -25.67 25.42
C CYS A 533 -2.66 -26.32 26.81
N ALA A 534 -1.76 -27.28 27.01
CA ALA A 534 -1.52 -27.87 28.32
C ALA A 534 -0.07 -28.38 28.45
N GLU A 535 0.45 -28.36 29.68
CA GLU A 535 1.71 -29.03 30.01
C GLU A 535 1.45 -30.51 30.27
N PRO A 536 2.30 -31.43 29.77
CA PRO A 536 2.18 -32.85 30.11
C PRO A 536 2.14 -33.13 31.62
N SER A 537 2.83 -32.33 32.44
CA SER A 537 2.80 -32.42 33.91
C SER A 537 1.47 -32.02 34.55
N SER A 538 0.63 -31.27 33.83
CA SER A 538 -0.69 -30.80 34.30
C SER A 538 -1.82 -31.82 34.06
N ASP A 539 -1.47 -32.98 33.52
CA ASP A 539 -2.40 -33.99 33.07
C ASP A 539 -3.01 -34.81 34.20
N CYS A 540 -4.33 -34.97 34.18
CA CYS A 540 -5.04 -35.71 35.21
C CYS A 540 -4.62 -37.20 35.27
N ILE A 541 -4.18 -37.83 34.17
CA ILE A 541 -3.64 -39.20 34.22
C ILE A 541 -2.29 -39.22 34.96
N GLN A 542 -1.38 -38.27 34.68
CA GLN A 542 -0.09 -38.20 35.37
C GLN A 542 -0.24 -37.84 36.85
N GLN A 543 -1.25 -37.02 37.16
CA GLN A 543 -1.62 -36.66 38.52
C GLN A 543 -2.45 -37.75 39.23
N GLY A 544 -2.83 -38.82 38.54
CA GLY A 544 -3.64 -39.92 39.09
C GLY A 544 -5.09 -39.53 39.45
N THR A 545 -5.60 -38.44 38.88
CA THR A 545 -6.93 -37.89 39.18
C THR A 545 -8.01 -38.29 38.17
N CYS A 546 -7.66 -38.99 37.08
CA CYS A 546 -8.60 -39.51 36.09
C CYS A 546 -8.09 -40.80 35.41
N THR A 547 -8.97 -41.53 34.72
CA THR A 547 -8.61 -42.72 33.92
C THR A 547 -9.41 -42.72 32.62
N ALA A 548 -8.74 -43.00 31.50
CA ALA A 548 -9.39 -43.06 30.18
C ALA A 548 -10.28 -44.30 30.07
N ALA A 549 -11.39 -44.17 29.34
CA ALA A 549 -12.22 -45.31 28.97
C ALA A 549 -11.43 -46.28 28.06
N PRO A 550 -11.75 -47.59 28.08
CA PRO A 550 -11.12 -48.54 27.19
C PRO A 550 -11.40 -48.19 25.72
N GLU A 551 -10.44 -48.52 24.84
CA GLU A 551 -10.61 -48.35 23.40
C GLU A 551 -11.84 -49.14 22.90
N PRO A 552 -12.73 -48.51 22.11
CA PRO A 552 -13.92 -49.18 21.61
C PRO A 552 -13.53 -50.35 20.71
N SER A 553 -14.10 -51.53 20.98
CA SER A 553 -13.83 -52.77 20.23
C SER A 553 -14.30 -52.72 18.77
N VAL A 554 -15.17 -51.76 18.44
CA VAL A 554 -15.62 -51.44 17.08
C VAL A 554 -15.62 -49.91 16.95
N GLY A 555 -15.01 -49.38 15.88
CA GLY A 555 -14.83 -47.93 15.73
C GLY A 555 -16.13 -47.13 15.69
N VAL A 556 -16.20 -46.07 16.51
CA VAL A 556 -17.35 -45.20 16.74
C VAL A 556 -17.87 -44.53 15.45
N CYS A 557 -16.97 -44.29 14.49
CA CYS A 557 -17.25 -43.66 13.21
C CYS A 557 -17.45 -44.65 12.05
N ARG A 558 -17.58 -45.95 12.33
CA ARG A 558 -17.96 -46.93 11.31
C ARG A 558 -19.47 -46.82 11.04
N ALA A 559 -19.87 -46.90 9.78
CA ALA A 559 -21.30 -46.99 9.43
C ALA A 559 -21.93 -48.22 10.11
N ALA A 560 -23.13 -48.06 10.66
CA ALA A 560 -23.93 -49.17 11.15
C ALA A 560 -24.52 -49.96 9.97
N PHE A 561 -25.10 -49.24 9.01
CA PHE A 561 -25.55 -49.76 7.74
C PHE A 561 -25.75 -48.60 6.75
N HIS A 562 -25.79 -48.96 5.47
CA HIS A 562 -26.13 -48.07 4.37
C HIS A 562 -27.37 -48.63 3.66
N LEU A 563 -28.29 -47.76 3.24
CA LEU A 563 -29.49 -48.17 2.51
C LEU A 563 -29.95 -47.12 1.52
N LYS A 564 -30.63 -47.59 0.47
CA LYS A 564 -31.36 -46.76 -0.50
C LYS A 564 -32.85 -47.01 -0.39
N THR A 565 -33.66 -45.95 -0.41
CA THR A 565 -35.11 -46.11 -0.54
C THR A 565 -35.51 -46.09 -2.01
N ARG A 566 -36.36 -47.02 -2.45
CA ARG A 566 -36.75 -47.18 -3.86
C ARG A 566 -38.25 -47.01 -4.05
N TYR A 567 -38.65 -46.53 -5.23
CA TYR A 567 -40.05 -46.27 -5.56
C TYR A 567 -40.92 -47.53 -5.55
N HIS A 568 -40.45 -48.64 -6.13
CA HIS A 568 -41.23 -49.87 -6.18
C HIS A 568 -40.91 -50.81 -5.02
N ALA A 569 -41.89 -51.62 -4.61
CA ALA A 569 -41.76 -52.57 -3.50
C ALA A 569 -40.68 -53.67 -3.69
N GLY A 570 -40.19 -53.87 -4.91
CA GLY A 570 -39.16 -54.87 -5.26
C GLY A 570 -37.73 -54.33 -5.33
N CYS A 571 -37.43 -53.17 -4.73
CA CYS A 571 -36.13 -52.47 -4.83
C CYS A 571 -35.71 -52.11 -6.26
N THR A 572 -36.70 -51.83 -7.10
CA THR A 572 -36.53 -51.32 -8.47
C THR A 572 -37.11 -49.90 -8.57
N GLY A 573 -36.83 -49.24 -9.69
CA GLY A 573 -37.19 -47.83 -9.89
C GLY A 573 -36.21 -46.87 -9.21
N ASP A 574 -36.58 -45.59 -9.24
CA ASP A 574 -35.70 -44.49 -8.83
C ASP A 574 -35.37 -44.55 -7.33
N VAL A 575 -34.13 -44.15 -7.01
CA VAL A 575 -33.67 -43.96 -5.63
C VAL A 575 -34.23 -42.63 -5.13
N HIS A 576 -34.98 -42.68 -4.05
CA HIS A 576 -35.58 -41.48 -3.45
C HIS A 576 -34.73 -40.89 -2.32
N ASN A 577 -34.03 -41.75 -1.56
CA ASN A 577 -33.08 -41.37 -0.53
C ASN A 577 -31.90 -42.36 -0.55
N ASP A 578 -30.69 -41.86 -0.27
CA ASP A 578 -29.45 -42.62 -0.14
C ASP A 578 -28.84 -42.30 1.22
N VAL A 579 -28.83 -43.27 2.15
CA VAL A 579 -28.70 -43.00 3.58
C VAL A 579 -27.65 -43.90 4.23
N THR A 580 -26.63 -43.28 4.82
CA THR A 580 -25.66 -43.95 5.70
C THR A 580 -26.01 -43.65 7.15
N VAL A 581 -26.35 -44.69 7.92
CA VAL A 581 -26.66 -44.57 9.35
C VAL A 581 -25.41 -44.92 10.15
N SER A 582 -25.01 -44.05 11.08
CA SER A 582 -23.88 -44.28 11.99
C SER A 582 -24.28 -45.14 13.18
N GLN A 583 -23.31 -45.80 13.82
CA GLN A 583 -23.53 -46.60 15.03
C GLN A 583 -24.13 -45.76 16.16
N GLY A 584 -25.10 -46.32 16.89
CA GLY A 584 -25.73 -45.68 18.07
C GLY A 584 -26.75 -44.57 17.77
N SER A 585 -26.87 -44.12 16.52
CA SER A 585 -27.87 -43.14 16.08
C SER A 585 -28.92 -43.81 15.19
N GLY A 586 -30.20 -43.49 15.39
CA GLY A 586 -31.22 -43.75 14.37
C GLY A 586 -31.47 -42.52 13.52
N GLN A 587 -31.95 -42.73 12.29
CA GLN A 587 -32.18 -41.68 11.32
C GLN A 587 -33.62 -41.69 10.85
N CYS A 588 -34.22 -40.50 10.79
CA CYS A 588 -35.51 -40.32 10.14
C CYS A 588 -35.34 -40.13 8.63
N ILE A 589 -36.23 -40.75 7.86
CA ILE A 589 -36.29 -40.69 6.40
C ILE A 589 -37.70 -40.34 5.99
N ASP A 590 -37.88 -39.19 5.35
CA ASP A 590 -39.16 -38.81 4.77
C ASP A 590 -39.37 -39.54 3.44
N THR A 591 -40.51 -40.21 3.32
CA THR A 591 -40.81 -41.00 2.12
C THR A 591 -41.42 -40.16 1.01
N ASN A 592 -41.97 -38.99 1.33
CA ASN A 592 -42.77 -38.15 0.42
C ASN A 592 -43.78 -38.97 -0.40
N CYS A 593 -44.32 -40.05 0.19
CA CYS A 593 -45.27 -40.95 -0.48
C CYS A 593 -44.74 -41.60 -1.77
N ALA A 594 -43.41 -41.73 -1.90
CA ALA A 594 -42.72 -42.21 -3.09
C ALA A 594 -41.78 -43.40 -2.81
N VAL A 595 -41.94 -44.08 -1.68
CA VAL A 595 -41.04 -45.18 -1.28
C VAL A 595 -41.82 -46.46 -1.02
N GLY A 596 -41.55 -47.49 -1.81
CA GLY A 596 -42.10 -48.83 -1.65
C GLY A 596 -41.18 -49.85 -0.98
N SER A 597 -39.85 -49.64 -0.99
CA SER A 597 -38.88 -50.58 -0.40
C SER A 597 -37.56 -49.94 0.07
N LEU A 598 -36.80 -50.69 0.88
CA LEU A 598 -35.43 -50.39 1.28
C LEU A 598 -34.46 -51.41 0.66
N ASP A 599 -33.49 -50.92 -0.09
CA ASP A 599 -32.36 -51.64 -0.66
C ASP A 599 -31.18 -51.51 0.31
N ILE A 600 -30.99 -52.50 1.17
CA ILE A 600 -30.05 -52.44 2.30
C ILE A 600 -28.72 -53.04 1.89
N ASP A 601 -27.66 -52.24 1.94
CA ASP A 601 -26.31 -52.59 1.49
C ASP A 601 -25.62 -53.62 2.42
N ASN A 602 -24.48 -54.14 1.99
CA ASN A 602 -23.63 -55.02 2.78
C ASN A 602 -22.70 -54.26 3.76
N VAL A 603 -22.58 -52.94 3.61
CA VAL A 603 -21.67 -52.08 4.39
C VAL A 603 -22.13 -51.93 5.85
N GLY A 604 -21.16 -51.86 6.77
CA GLY A 604 -21.37 -51.59 8.20
C GLY A 604 -21.46 -52.85 9.07
N SER A 605 -21.95 -52.73 10.31
CA SER A 605 -22.37 -53.83 11.19
C SER A 605 -23.45 -53.33 12.15
N CYS A 606 -24.43 -54.13 12.55
CA CYS A 606 -25.21 -53.84 13.76
C CYS A 606 -24.65 -54.77 14.84
N PRO A 607 -23.76 -54.31 15.74
CA PRO A 607 -22.99 -55.17 16.65
C PRO A 607 -23.87 -56.04 17.55
N ASP A 608 -25.13 -55.64 17.69
CA ASP A 608 -26.09 -56.24 18.58
C ASP A 608 -27.48 -56.46 17.94
N GLY A 609 -27.71 -56.39 16.62
CA GLY A 609 -29.10 -56.53 16.14
C GLY A 609 -29.36 -56.51 14.65
N GLN A 610 -30.63 -56.28 14.29
CA GLN A 610 -31.10 -56.11 12.91
C GLN A 610 -31.39 -54.64 12.63
N LEU A 611 -31.55 -54.29 11.35
CA LEU A 611 -32.03 -52.97 10.96
C LEU A 611 -33.51 -52.87 11.32
N ARG A 612 -33.85 -52.09 12.33
CA ARG A 612 -35.23 -51.80 12.74
C ARG A 612 -35.76 -50.61 11.95
N ILE A 613 -37.01 -50.71 11.53
CA ILE A 613 -37.74 -49.72 10.72
C ILE A 613 -38.99 -49.35 11.48
N SER A 614 -39.14 -48.09 11.89
CA SER A 614 -40.34 -47.57 12.55
C SER A 614 -41.20 -46.77 11.59
N TYR A 615 -42.50 -46.99 11.59
CA TYR A 615 -43.44 -46.32 10.67
C TYR A 615 -44.18 -45.18 11.37
N TRP A 616 -44.16 -43.97 10.79
CA TRP A 616 -44.73 -42.76 11.38
C TRP A 616 -45.69 -42.02 10.45
N GLU A 617 -46.76 -41.47 11.03
CA GLU A 617 -47.86 -40.83 10.30
C GLU A 617 -47.42 -39.59 9.51
N GLN A 618 -46.55 -38.74 10.08
CA GLN A 618 -46.12 -37.49 9.46
C GLN A 618 -44.63 -37.52 9.07
N SER A 619 -44.19 -36.53 8.30
CA SER A 619 -42.77 -36.30 8.05
C SER A 619 -42.00 -35.98 9.34
N GLY A 620 -40.69 -36.18 9.32
CA GLY A 620 -39.83 -35.98 10.48
C GLY A 620 -40.06 -36.99 11.61
N CYS A 621 -40.63 -38.15 11.32
CA CYS A 621 -40.87 -39.23 12.29
C CYS A 621 -41.70 -38.77 13.49
N SER A 622 -42.80 -38.10 13.17
CA SER A 622 -43.70 -37.47 14.13
C SER A 622 -45.15 -37.91 13.91
N GLY A 623 -46.03 -37.54 14.84
CA GLY A 623 -47.44 -37.94 14.82
C GLY A 623 -47.66 -39.34 15.38
N LYS A 624 -48.72 -40.02 14.92
CA LYS A 624 -49.02 -41.39 15.36
C LYS A 624 -47.97 -42.38 14.91
N TRP A 625 -47.74 -43.37 15.76
CA TRP A 625 -46.73 -44.40 15.55
C TRP A 625 -47.39 -45.74 15.21
N PHE A 626 -47.08 -46.27 14.02
CA PHE A 626 -47.75 -47.45 13.45
C PHE A 626 -46.98 -48.77 13.61
N GLY A 627 -45.91 -48.77 14.40
CA GLY A 627 -45.18 -50.00 14.75
C GLY A 627 -43.79 -50.10 14.12
N TYR A 628 -43.20 -51.29 14.23
CA TYR A 628 -41.87 -51.61 13.72
C TYR A 628 -41.88 -52.75 12.69
N GLY A 629 -40.88 -52.75 11.83
CA GLY A 629 -40.45 -53.86 10.99
C GLY A 629 -38.93 -54.05 11.10
N TYR A 630 -38.43 -55.14 10.53
CA TYR A 630 -37.03 -55.52 10.60
C TYR A 630 -36.46 -55.92 9.25
N GLY A 631 -35.20 -55.58 9.00
CA GLY A 631 -34.47 -55.91 7.78
C GLY A 631 -33.06 -56.42 8.07
N SER A 632 -32.54 -57.19 7.11
CA SER A 632 -31.17 -57.67 7.12
C SER A 632 -30.33 -56.91 6.10
N ARG A 633 -29.03 -56.83 6.32
CA ARG A 633 -28.09 -56.30 5.33
C ARG A 633 -28.04 -57.17 4.08
N ASN A 634 -27.63 -56.56 2.97
CA ASN A 634 -27.59 -57.21 1.67
C ASN A 634 -28.94 -57.84 1.27
N THR A 635 -30.05 -57.16 1.61
CA THR A 635 -31.40 -57.60 1.25
C THR A 635 -32.24 -56.45 0.73
N CYS A 636 -33.15 -56.79 -0.18
CA CYS A 636 -34.27 -55.94 -0.51
C CYS A 636 -35.40 -56.16 0.48
N ARG A 637 -35.92 -55.09 1.07
CA ARG A 637 -37.05 -55.12 2.02
C ARG A 637 -38.21 -54.28 1.50
N SER A 638 -39.29 -54.93 1.09
CA SER A 638 -40.57 -54.24 0.83
C SER A 638 -41.11 -53.62 2.11
N LEU A 639 -41.64 -52.41 2.02
CA LEU A 639 -42.24 -51.73 3.16
C LEU A 639 -43.70 -52.15 3.37
N TRP A 640 -44.14 -52.10 4.63
CA TRP A 640 -45.53 -52.34 5.02
C TRP A 640 -46.50 -51.45 4.20
N SER A 641 -47.69 -51.95 3.88
CA SER A 641 -48.69 -51.30 3.01
C SER A 641 -48.19 -50.91 1.61
N GLY A 642 -47.00 -51.36 1.18
CA GLY A 642 -46.38 -50.90 -0.05
C GLY A 642 -45.91 -49.44 -0.04
N GLY A 643 -45.84 -48.81 1.14
CA GLY A 643 -45.42 -47.40 1.29
C GLY A 643 -46.55 -46.38 1.48
N TRP A 644 -47.81 -46.81 1.47
CA TRP A 644 -48.96 -45.88 1.39
C TRP A 644 -49.51 -45.38 2.75
N ASN A 645 -49.18 -46.04 3.86
CA ASN A 645 -49.83 -45.75 5.15
C ASN A 645 -48.96 -44.95 6.13
N PHE A 646 -47.83 -44.38 5.68
CA PHE A 646 -46.93 -43.57 6.51
C PHE A 646 -46.15 -42.58 5.64
N LYS A 647 -45.71 -41.48 6.23
CA LYS A 647 -44.94 -40.43 5.52
C LYS A 647 -43.46 -40.42 5.85
N SER A 648 -43.04 -41.11 6.91
CA SER A 648 -41.64 -41.23 7.27
C SER A 648 -41.30 -42.53 7.98
N LEU A 649 -40.02 -42.85 7.97
CA LEU A 649 -39.41 -44.04 8.56
C LEU A 649 -38.32 -43.63 9.54
N TYR A 650 -38.29 -44.20 10.73
CA TYR A 650 -37.12 -44.11 11.61
C TYR A 650 -36.34 -45.42 11.56
N VAL A 651 -35.10 -45.38 11.06
CA VAL A 651 -34.22 -46.55 10.92
C VAL A 651 -33.11 -46.55 11.96
N SER A 652 -32.87 -47.68 12.63
CA SER A 652 -31.84 -47.82 13.66
C SER A 652 -31.38 -49.27 13.79
N CYS A 653 -30.21 -49.54 14.40
CA CYS A 653 -29.87 -50.89 14.86
C CYS A 653 -30.64 -51.19 16.16
N ALA A 654 -31.34 -52.32 16.24
CA ALA A 654 -31.97 -52.79 17.48
C ALA A 654 -32.19 -54.33 17.46
N LYS A 655 -32.31 -54.95 18.65
CA LYS A 655 -32.79 -56.33 18.77
C LYS A 655 -34.31 -56.34 18.75
N GLN A 656 -34.91 -57.30 18.05
CA GLN A 656 -36.36 -57.50 18.09
C GLN A 656 -36.89 -57.79 19.50
N SER A 657 -36.05 -58.37 20.37
CA SER A 657 -36.35 -58.57 21.79
C SER A 657 -36.51 -57.25 22.54
N ASP A 658 -35.84 -56.18 22.14
CA ASP A 658 -35.71 -54.95 22.93
C ASP A 658 -36.79 -53.92 22.59
N ASP A 659 -37.64 -54.21 21.60
CA ASP A 659 -38.73 -53.32 21.24
C ASP A 659 -39.77 -53.22 22.35
N CYS A 660 -40.28 -52.00 22.56
CA CYS A 660 -41.23 -51.72 23.62
C CYS A 660 -42.53 -52.55 23.50
N VAL A 661 -42.93 -52.98 22.30
CA VAL A 661 -44.08 -53.89 22.10
C VAL A 661 -43.76 -55.29 22.57
N SER A 662 -42.59 -55.83 22.20
CA SER A 662 -42.10 -57.14 22.65
C SER A 662 -41.91 -57.18 24.17
N GLN A 663 -41.54 -56.05 24.76
CA GLN A 663 -41.38 -55.86 26.20
C GLN A 663 -42.70 -55.49 26.91
N GLY A 664 -43.81 -55.31 26.19
CA GLY A 664 -45.11 -54.92 26.76
C GLY A 664 -45.15 -53.51 27.39
N THR A 665 -44.20 -52.64 27.04
CA THR A 665 -44.05 -51.29 27.59
C THR A 665 -44.67 -50.18 26.73
N CYS A 666 -45.16 -50.51 25.52
CA CYS A 666 -45.87 -49.57 24.65
C CYS A 666 -46.94 -50.28 23.79
N SER A 667 -47.87 -49.52 23.23
CA SER A 667 -48.89 -49.99 22.28
C SER A 667 -48.84 -49.18 20.98
N ILE A 668 -49.08 -49.86 19.86
CA ILE A 668 -49.11 -49.23 18.52
C ILE A 668 -50.43 -48.47 18.32
N ASP A 669 -50.37 -47.30 17.69
CA ASP A 669 -51.57 -46.52 17.34
C ASP A 669 -52.41 -47.23 16.26
N GLN A 670 -53.72 -46.96 16.28
CA GLN A 670 -54.62 -47.48 15.25
C GLN A 670 -54.27 -46.92 13.86
N VAL A 671 -54.04 -47.83 12.91
CA VAL A 671 -53.75 -47.48 11.52
C VAL A 671 -55.01 -46.90 10.86
N PRO A 672 -54.92 -45.76 10.16
CA PRO A 672 -56.06 -45.17 9.47
C PRO A 672 -56.67 -46.11 8.40
N ASN A 673 -58.00 -46.11 8.27
CA ASN A 673 -58.72 -46.89 7.25
C ASN A 673 -58.57 -46.37 5.81
N ARG A 674 -57.84 -45.26 5.63
CA ARG A 674 -57.50 -44.67 4.32
C ARG A 674 -56.00 -44.41 4.32
N SER A 675 -55.37 -44.52 3.15
CA SER A 675 -53.93 -44.24 3.06
C SER A 675 -53.59 -42.81 3.43
N VAL A 676 -52.43 -42.68 4.06
CA VAL A 676 -51.87 -41.40 4.56
C VAL A 676 -51.08 -40.71 3.44
N CYS A 677 -50.66 -41.52 2.47
CA CYS A 677 -50.21 -41.21 1.13
C CYS A 677 -51.28 -41.65 0.11
#